data_AF-A0A1W1VJC8-F1
#
_entry.id   AF-A0A1W1VJC8-F1
#
_cell.length_a   1.000
_cell.length_b   1.000
_cell.length_c   1.000
_cell.angle_alpha   90.00
_cell.angle_beta   90.00
_cell.angle_gamma   90.00
#
_symmetry.space_group_name_H-M   'P 1'
#
loop_
_entity.id
_entity.type
_entity.pdbx_description
1 polymer ?
#
loop_
_entity_poly.entity_id
_entity_poly.type
_entity_poly.pdbx_seq_one_letter_code
_entity_poly.pdbx_strand_id
1 'polypeptide(L)'
;MAISRLEWAATRQAASDYTRFAKEIEHIEQGINLFKQGLKDLTTISPNPQRVQARLRREATRLTGAPIPPSLALERAMGRPDFQDACVLQRIVACSRCVGRIILAGGEYGTGWLVGDGLLITNHHVLPNREVAATAYVTMGYERTEDSQPQAGETFRLRPDQFFLTPTETGFDESYDGLDFTVVAVEPRSDTGKELAVYRHVRLDGGLGKIIEGENCLVIQHPGGDFKKVVLRDIRLLMVTDAPGADQHVFYESDTLPGSSGGMVIALGTGEIFALHNASVPRRDAQGNYLKKDGTVYQAGESDELIDWIANQGVRVSKIMEALRTLPVPAAMEEKRQRLLQGLIRPAPTLVEQPSDKLLNTKPDDFPEPLPAGGLFAPQPAAGPGTRYVLKLTTGVVARDYALQTLQRRFPGGTVVPLVPGDDRSALSSFVLFDLPASSDPWVTAAQLESIDGVEEAEPDLPQRTTEGGPEFAPIASPQLTESGLFELWEDGRSEWDEPRFLRQWRDSAHVRKLNPSVAKDLAAIRQWTRRATGFDRLTTRHLDAAALAALADLRIAQFDTGYTNHTKLWGGYDLTADYDLVANDDDAHDELQGGFMKAPGHGTRTASVLVGNPAAQSLNGHDGNLGLLRGLPKAADKPAVLLTPFRIAKSVILVDRISELVRGVHRAVDAGFPVLTMSMGTLGNRVLAEVARYAYDRGSIWCCAAGNQVKFVVAPGKYPGVICVAASNPDDGPWSGSCRGLEVDITAPGEDVYVPILNDDNEEDMAYGSGTSYATPHVAAAALLWLARHQTALNYPEPWQRVEAFRYCLARSARPVPQLRPDKFGPGILQVDKLLEVALPTADQLRYAYPDGRGQERGPSDRQPLAMRELVYKDWQQVLAATTRPGIAAAVGHERMGAALALSEPAQEFARTLAAHTSLPQQVVIQESTGGYPPAIGAYARLRVLQQLQARAKPAY
;
A
#
# COMPACT_ATOMS: atom_id res chain seq x y z
N MET A 1 -48.49 4.26 -7.42
CA MET A 1 -49.03 2.93 -7.86
C MET A 1 -48.80 2.63 -9.34
N ALA A 2 -48.93 3.59 -10.25
CA ALA A 2 -48.65 3.36 -11.68
C ALA A 2 -47.14 3.27 -11.96
N ILE A 3 -46.33 4.10 -11.29
CA ILE A 3 -44.86 4.09 -11.41
C ILE A 3 -44.28 2.83 -10.82
N SER A 4 -44.67 2.42 -9.60
CA SER A 4 -44.19 1.15 -9.05
C SER A 4 -44.48 -0.03 -10.00
N ARG A 5 -45.63 -0.05 -10.70
CA ARG A 5 -45.91 -1.10 -11.71
C ARG A 5 -44.97 -1.05 -12.92
N LEU A 6 -44.67 0.14 -13.45
CA LEU A 6 -43.77 0.33 -14.60
C LEU A 6 -42.30 0.10 -14.21
N GLU A 7 -41.89 0.56 -13.03
CA GLU A 7 -40.60 0.29 -12.40
C GLU A 7 -40.40 -1.21 -12.19
N TRP A 8 -41.40 -1.92 -11.64
CA TRP A 8 -41.36 -3.39 -11.55
C TRP A 8 -41.34 -4.08 -12.91
N ALA A 9 -41.91 -3.47 -13.96
CA ALA A 9 -41.82 -3.99 -15.32
C ALA A 9 -40.41 -3.82 -15.89
N ALA A 10 -39.78 -2.65 -15.68
CA ALA A 10 -38.39 -2.38 -16.03
C ALA A 10 -37.44 -3.34 -15.30
N THR A 11 -37.62 -3.55 -13.99
CA THR A 11 -36.86 -4.53 -13.19
C THR A 11 -37.05 -5.96 -13.72
N ARG A 12 -38.26 -6.33 -14.15
CA ARG A 12 -38.50 -7.65 -14.74
C ARG A 12 -37.78 -7.82 -16.08
N GLN A 13 -37.80 -6.80 -16.92
CA GLN A 13 -37.12 -6.78 -18.21
C GLN A 13 -35.60 -6.84 -18.01
N ALA A 14 -35.05 -6.01 -17.12
CA ALA A 14 -33.62 -5.99 -16.79
C ALA A 14 -33.10 -7.36 -16.34
N ALA A 15 -33.87 -8.08 -15.52
CA ALA A 15 -33.53 -9.44 -15.11
C ALA A 15 -33.58 -10.46 -16.24
N SER A 16 -34.55 -10.33 -17.16
CA SER A 16 -34.64 -11.20 -18.34
C SER A 16 -33.45 -10.96 -19.27
N ASP A 17 -33.12 -9.69 -19.52
CA ASP A 17 -31.96 -9.28 -20.31
C ASP A 17 -30.65 -9.78 -19.66
N TYR A 18 -30.49 -9.62 -18.34
CA TYR A 18 -29.31 -10.10 -17.62
C TYR A 18 -29.15 -11.62 -17.77
N THR A 19 -30.25 -12.38 -17.61
CA THR A 19 -30.23 -13.85 -17.74
C THR A 19 -29.81 -14.28 -19.15
N ARG A 20 -30.22 -13.53 -20.19
CA ARG A 20 -29.83 -13.78 -21.57
C ARG A 20 -28.32 -13.68 -21.79
N PHE A 21 -27.63 -12.83 -21.03
CA PHE A 21 -26.19 -12.57 -21.15
C PHE A 21 -25.37 -13.09 -19.96
N ALA A 22 -25.94 -13.97 -19.13
CA ALA A 22 -25.31 -14.40 -17.88
C ALA A 22 -23.93 -15.04 -18.11
N LYS A 23 -23.74 -15.78 -19.20
CA LYS A 23 -22.46 -16.42 -19.54
C LYS A 23 -21.39 -15.41 -19.91
N GLU A 24 -21.76 -14.40 -20.70
CA GLU A 24 -20.84 -13.35 -21.12
C GLU A 24 -20.46 -12.44 -19.95
N ILE A 25 -21.41 -12.13 -19.07
CA ILE A 25 -21.18 -11.37 -17.83
C ILE A 25 -20.23 -12.14 -16.92
N GLU A 26 -20.47 -13.44 -16.68
CA GLU A 26 -19.58 -14.30 -15.88
C GLU A 26 -18.15 -14.32 -16.45
N HIS A 27 -18.01 -14.39 -17.77
CA HIS A 27 -16.68 -14.32 -18.42
C HIS A 27 -15.96 -12.99 -18.16
N ILE A 28 -16.69 -11.88 -18.18
CA ILE A 28 -16.14 -10.55 -17.91
C ILE A 28 -15.78 -10.41 -16.43
N GLU A 29 -16.63 -10.87 -15.50
CA GLU A 29 -16.35 -10.89 -14.06
C GLU A 29 -15.09 -11.70 -13.74
N GLN A 30 -14.93 -12.87 -14.36
CA GLN A 30 -13.68 -13.65 -14.28
C GLN A 30 -12.48 -12.86 -14.81
N GLY A 31 -12.63 -12.20 -15.95
CA GLY A 31 -11.60 -11.32 -16.52
C GLY A 31 -11.24 -10.15 -15.61
N ILE A 32 -12.22 -9.54 -14.95
CA ILE A 32 -12.05 -8.46 -13.97
C ILE A 32 -11.30 -8.97 -12.74
N ASN A 33 -11.60 -10.17 -12.25
CA ASN A 33 -10.89 -10.78 -11.13
C ASN A 33 -9.43 -11.09 -11.48
N LEU A 34 -9.17 -11.62 -12.68
CA LEU A 34 -7.80 -11.80 -13.18
C LEU A 34 -7.08 -10.46 -13.37
N PHE A 35 -7.78 -9.41 -13.79
CA PHE A 35 -7.24 -8.06 -13.81
C PHE A 35 -6.91 -7.56 -12.40
N LYS A 36 -7.79 -7.70 -11.40
CA LYS A 36 -7.48 -7.36 -10.00
C LYS A 36 -6.23 -8.08 -9.48
N GLN A 37 -5.96 -9.29 -9.97
CA GLN A 37 -4.79 -10.11 -9.62
C GLN A 37 -3.54 -9.82 -10.46
N GLY A 38 -3.61 -8.88 -11.42
CA GLY A 38 -2.49 -8.55 -12.32
C GLY A 38 -2.21 -9.61 -13.40
N LEU A 39 -3.09 -10.60 -13.57
CA LEU A 39 -2.90 -11.75 -14.47
C LEU A 39 -3.46 -11.54 -15.89
N LYS A 40 -4.31 -10.53 -16.07
CA LYS A 40 -4.96 -10.23 -17.36
C LYS A 40 -5.11 -8.73 -17.54
N ASP A 41 -4.90 -8.22 -18.75
CA ASP A 41 -4.99 -6.78 -19.05
C ASP A 41 -6.42 -6.32 -19.36
N LEU A 42 -6.71 -5.06 -19.03
CA LEU A 42 -8.04 -4.46 -19.17
C LEU A 42 -8.57 -4.52 -20.60
N THR A 43 -7.68 -4.28 -21.58
CA THR A 43 -8.00 -4.34 -23.02
C THR A 43 -8.37 -5.74 -23.51
N THR A 44 -7.96 -6.78 -22.78
CA THR A 44 -8.22 -8.20 -23.10
C THR A 44 -9.49 -8.74 -22.42
N ILE A 45 -10.12 -7.95 -21.54
CA ILE A 45 -11.42 -8.26 -20.95
C ILE A 45 -12.54 -7.98 -21.96
N SER A 46 -12.46 -6.83 -22.64
CA SER A 46 -13.47 -6.43 -23.62
C SER A 46 -13.40 -7.29 -24.88
N PRO A 47 -14.52 -7.94 -25.29
CA PRO A 47 -14.55 -8.76 -26.50
C PRO A 47 -14.69 -7.94 -27.79
N ASN A 48 -14.86 -6.61 -27.73
CA ASN A 48 -15.03 -5.75 -28.91
C ASN A 48 -13.75 -4.95 -29.26
N PRO A 49 -12.98 -5.37 -30.28
CA PRO A 49 -11.76 -4.69 -30.69
C PRO A 49 -11.98 -3.25 -31.16
N GLN A 50 -13.12 -2.95 -31.81
CA GLN A 50 -13.42 -1.61 -32.30
C GLN A 50 -13.61 -0.63 -31.15
N ARG A 51 -14.22 -1.06 -30.04
CA ARG A 51 -14.41 -0.23 -28.85
C ARG A 51 -13.10 0.00 -28.12
N VAL A 52 -12.28 -1.04 -27.97
CA VAL A 52 -10.93 -0.92 -27.41
C VAL A 52 -10.10 0.08 -28.23
N GLN A 53 -10.13 0.00 -29.56
CA GLN A 53 -9.47 0.98 -30.43
C GLN A 53 -10.04 2.39 -30.28
N ALA A 54 -11.36 2.56 -30.16
CA ALA A 54 -11.98 3.86 -29.94
C ALA A 54 -11.58 4.46 -28.57
N ARG A 55 -11.53 3.64 -27.52
CA ARG A 55 -11.07 4.01 -26.17
C ARG A 55 -9.61 4.47 -26.19
N LEU A 56 -8.77 3.74 -26.90
CA LEU A 56 -7.37 4.08 -27.16
C LEU A 56 -7.20 5.41 -27.88
N ARG A 57 -7.98 5.66 -28.94
CA ARG A 57 -7.94 6.94 -29.67
C ARG A 57 -8.38 8.11 -28.81
N ARG A 58 -9.42 7.92 -27.96
CA ARG A 58 -9.87 8.95 -27.01
C ARG A 58 -8.79 9.30 -26.01
N GLU A 59 -8.03 8.32 -25.53
CA GLU A 59 -6.91 8.53 -24.62
C GLU A 59 -5.73 9.23 -25.30
N ALA A 60 -5.31 8.75 -26.47
CA ALA A 60 -4.21 9.34 -27.23
C ALA A 60 -4.47 10.81 -27.61
N THR A 61 -5.71 11.14 -28.00
CA THR A 61 -6.11 12.53 -28.33
C THR A 61 -6.01 13.46 -27.11
N ARG A 62 -6.20 12.93 -25.89
CA ARG A 62 -6.16 13.72 -24.65
C ARG A 62 -4.74 14.04 -24.19
N LEU A 63 -3.80 13.14 -24.42
CA LEU A 63 -2.47 13.22 -23.81
C LEU A 63 -1.46 14.08 -24.58
N THR A 64 -1.59 14.32 -25.90
CA THR A 64 -0.51 15.00 -26.65
C THR A 64 -0.89 15.81 -27.90
N GLY A 65 -2.15 15.84 -28.36
CA GLY A 65 -2.47 16.50 -29.65
C GLY A 65 -1.77 15.89 -30.88
N ALA A 66 -1.09 14.76 -30.72
CA ALA A 66 -0.46 13.97 -31.78
C ALA A 66 -0.79 12.47 -31.57
N PRO A 67 -0.93 11.66 -32.63
CA PRO A 67 -1.27 10.26 -32.50
C PRO A 67 -0.09 9.45 -31.94
N ILE A 68 -0.19 9.07 -30.66
CA ILE A 68 0.68 8.09 -30.00
C ILE A 68 0.34 6.67 -30.54
N PRO A 69 1.32 5.76 -30.72
CA PRO A 69 1.03 4.37 -31.06
C PRO A 69 0.01 3.75 -30.08
N PRO A 70 -1.01 3.02 -30.55
CA PRO A 70 -2.10 2.51 -29.70
C PRO A 70 -1.62 1.61 -28.55
N SER A 71 -0.52 0.91 -28.73
CA SER A 71 0.11 0.14 -27.65
C SER A 71 0.57 1.08 -26.54
N LEU A 72 1.35 2.12 -26.83
CA LEU A 72 1.89 3.06 -25.82
C LEU A 72 0.85 3.91 -25.07
N ALA A 73 -0.35 4.11 -25.63
CA ALA A 73 -1.41 4.92 -25.01
C ALA A 73 -2.13 4.18 -23.86
N LEU A 74 -2.10 2.84 -23.82
CA LEU A 74 -2.56 2.02 -22.69
C LEU A 74 -1.42 1.20 -22.04
N GLU A 75 -0.33 0.89 -22.75
CA GLU A 75 0.86 0.14 -22.27
C GLU A 75 1.90 1.01 -21.55
N ARG A 76 1.58 2.27 -21.22
CA ARG A 76 2.26 2.97 -20.11
C ARG A 76 1.92 2.36 -18.72
N ALA A 77 1.15 1.27 -18.71
CA ALA A 77 0.81 0.45 -17.57
C ALA A 77 1.48 -0.93 -17.64
N MET A 78 2.66 -1.06 -17.01
CA MET A 78 3.19 -2.34 -16.50
C MET A 78 3.76 -2.07 -15.09
N GLY A 79 3.04 -2.22 -13.97
CA GLY A 79 1.63 -2.58 -13.76
C GLY A 79 1.20 -2.32 -12.31
N ARG A 80 0.27 -1.40 -11.98
CA ARG A 80 -0.65 -0.59 -12.79
C ARG A 80 -0.86 0.79 -12.15
N PRO A 81 -0.60 1.89 -12.89
CA PRO A 81 -1.00 3.24 -12.50
C PRO A 81 -2.53 3.37 -12.49
N ASP A 82 -3.11 3.86 -11.39
CA ASP A 82 -4.56 4.20 -11.25
C ASP A 82 -4.74 5.72 -11.16
N PHE A 83 -4.02 6.45 -12.03
CA PHE A 83 -4.10 7.90 -12.09
C PHE A 83 -5.27 8.31 -12.98
N GLN A 84 -6.16 9.12 -12.42
CA GLN A 84 -7.17 9.82 -13.18
C GLN A 84 -6.76 11.28 -13.31
N ASP A 85 -6.73 11.81 -14.54
CA ASP A 85 -6.49 13.23 -14.76
C ASP A 85 -7.41 14.09 -13.89
N ALA A 86 -6.86 15.06 -13.15
CA ALA A 86 -7.64 15.94 -12.29
C ALA A 86 -8.78 16.67 -13.04
N CYS A 87 -8.64 16.89 -14.35
CA CYS A 87 -9.70 17.46 -15.19
C CYS A 87 -10.97 16.59 -15.24
N VAL A 88 -10.88 15.28 -14.96
CA VAL A 88 -12.03 14.39 -14.88
C VAL A 88 -12.86 14.66 -13.62
N LEU A 89 -12.24 14.95 -12.47
CA LEU A 89 -12.98 15.39 -11.28
C LEU A 89 -13.74 16.69 -11.58
N GLN A 90 -13.10 17.63 -12.26
CA GLN A 90 -13.76 18.88 -12.67
C GLN A 90 -14.95 18.62 -13.62
N ARG A 91 -14.82 17.66 -14.55
CA ARG A 91 -15.93 17.24 -15.44
C ARG A 91 -17.05 16.57 -14.67
N ILE A 92 -16.75 15.72 -13.69
CA ILE A 92 -17.75 15.05 -12.86
C ILE A 92 -18.52 16.08 -12.02
N VAL A 93 -17.82 17.05 -11.41
CA VAL A 93 -18.45 18.17 -10.69
C VAL A 93 -19.28 19.04 -11.64
N ALA A 94 -18.80 19.29 -12.86
CA ALA A 94 -19.59 20.01 -13.86
C ALA A 94 -20.86 19.24 -14.24
N CYS A 95 -20.78 17.90 -14.36
CA CYS A 95 -21.92 17.04 -14.62
C CYS A 95 -22.89 17.01 -13.43
N SER A 96 -22.40 16.95 -12.19
CA SER A 96 -23.27 16.86 -11.00
C SER A 96 -24.16 18.09 -10.81
N ARG A 97 -23.69 19.28 -11.23
CA ARG A 97 -24.45 20.54 -11.14
C ARG A 97 -25.75 20.54 -11.95
N CYS A 98 -25.79 19.79 -13.05
CA CYS A 98 -26.97 19.72 -13.92
C CYS A 98 -27.93 18.57 -13.56
N VAL A 99 -27.65 17.80 -12.51
CA VAL A 99 -28.52 16.75 -11.98
C VAL A 99 -29.48 17.34 -10.95
N GLY A 100 -30.77 17.01 -11.09
CA GLY A 100 -31.84 17.43 -10.22
C GLY A 100 -32.77 16.30 -9.82
N ARG A 101 -33.51 16.54 -8.73
CA ARG A 101 -34.52 15.63 -8.20
C ARG A 101 -35.86 15.92 -8.86
N ILE A 102 -36.43 14.93 -9.54
CA ILE A 102 -37.80 15.01 -10.07
C ILE A 102 -38.76 14.61 -8.97
N ILE A 103 -39.82 15.41 -8.79
CA ILE A 103 -40.88 15.15 -7.82
C ILE A 103 -42.20 15.15 -8.57
N LEU A 104 -42.97 14.09 -8.33
CA LEU A 104 -44.25 13.83 -8.99
C LEU A 104 -45.40 14.19 -8.04
N ALA A 105 -46.58 14.46 -8.61
CA ALA A 105 -47.76 14.85 -7.82
C ALA A 105 -48.18 13.80 -6.75
N GLY A 106 -47.79 12.53 -6.92
CA GLY A 106 -48.05 11.44 -5.98
C GLY A 106 -47.03 11.30 -4.85
N GLY A 107 -46.02 12.17 -4.75
CA GLY A 107 -44.92 12.04 -3.78
C GLY A 107 -43.87 11.00 -4.15
N GLU A 108 -43.97 10.41 -5.34
CA GLU A 108 -42.94 9.56 -5.95
C GLU A 108 -41.80 10.45 -6.48
N TYR A 109 -40.57 9.92 -6.47
CA TYR A 109 -39.35 10.65 -6.82
C TYR A 109 -38.61 9.99 -7.98
N GLY A 110 -37.86 10.79 -8.74
CA GLY A 110 -36.90 10.30 -9.72
C GLY A 110 -35.69 11.23 -9.83
N THR A 111 -34.74 10.84 -10.66
CA THR A 111 -33.58 11.66 -11.00
C THR A 111 -33.67 12.11 -12.46
N GLY A 112 -33.25 13.34 -12.75
CA GLY A 112 -33.10 13.82 -14.13
C GLY A 112 -31.97 14.82 -14.26
N TRP A 113 -31.57 15.12 -15.49
CA TRP A 113 -30.44 16.02 -15.74
C TRP A 113 -30.54 16.78 -17.05
N LEU A 114 -29.92 17.96 -17.10
CA LEU A 114 -30.05 18.88 -18.24
C LEU A 114 -29.12 18.49 -19.40
N VAL A 115 -29.69 18.27 -20.59
CA VAL A 115 -29.01 17.81 -21.83
C VAL A 115 -28.88 18.89 -22.91
N GLY A 116 -29.50 20.04 -22.69
CA GLY A 116 -29.51 21.18 -23.61
C GLY A 116 -30.24 22.35 -22.98
N ASP A 117 -30.31 23.47 -23.69
CA ASP A 117 -30.90 24.72 -23.17
C ASP A 117 -32.38 24.51 -22.77
N GLY A 118 -32.61 24.39 -21.46
CA GLY A 118 -33.92 24.14 -20.87
C GLY A 118 -34.51 22.78 -21.22
N LEU A 119 -33.69 21.76 -21.48
CA LEU A 119 -34.13 20.39 -21.74
C LEU A 119 -33.53 19.43 -20.70
N LEU A 120 -34.39 18.59 -20.12
CA LEU A 120 -34.05 17.59 -19.11
C LEU A 120 -34.34 16.18 -19.63
N ILE A 121 -33.47 15.22 -19.32
CA ILE A 121 -33.69 13.79 -19.59
C ILE A 121 -33.88 13.00 -18.29
N THR A 122 -34.73 11.98 -18.33
CA THR A 122 -34.96 10.96 -17.29
C THR A 122 -35.51 9.68 -17.92
N ASN A 123 -35.92 8.68 -17.13
CA ASN A 123 -36.57 7.47 -17.65
C ASN A 123 -38.02 7.72 -18.09
N HIS A 124 -38.50 6.90 -19.01
CA HIS A 124 -39.92 6.89 -19.38
C HIS A 124 -40.79 6.45 -18.21
N HIS A 125 -40.39 5.44 -17.44
CA HIS A 125 -41.20 5.03 -16.29
C HIS A 125 -41.30 6.11 -15.18
N VAL A 126 -40.41 7.11 -15.16
CA VAL A 126 -40.50 8.29 -14.28
C VAL A 126 -41.45 9.34 -14.87
N LEU A 127 -41.32 9.64 -16.16
CA LEU A 127 -42.18 10.58 -16.89
C LEU A 127 -42.82 9.91 -18.11
N PRO A 128 -43.91 9.14 -17.92
CA PRO A 128 -44.43 8.25 -18.97
C PRO A 128 -45.20 8.98 -20.07
N ASN A 129 -45.80 10.13 -19.77
CA ASN A 129 -46.60 10.90 -20.71
C ASN A 129 -46.61 12.39 -20.36
N ARG A 130 -47.16 13.19 -21.28
CA ARG A 130 -47.26 14.65 -21.13
C ARG A 130 -48.08 15.06 -19.92
N GLU A 131 -49.12 14.32 -19.57
CA GLU A 131 -50.00 14.65 -18.43
C GLU A 131 -49.25 14.53 -17.10
N VAL A 132 -48.49 13.45 -16.90
CA VAL A 132 -47.65 13.27 -15.71
C VAL A 132 -46.57 14.35 -15.68
N ALA A 133 -45.87 14.57 -16.80
CA ALA A 133 -44.83 15.60 -16.88
C ALA A 133 -45.35 17.01 -16.58
N ALA A 134 -46.57 17.36 -16.99
CA ALA A 134 -47.15 18.69 -16.76
C ALA A 134 -47.42 19.00 -15.28
N THR A 135 -47.55 17.96 -14.46
CA THR A 135 -47.78 18.08 -13.00
C THR A 135 -46.51 17.88 -12.18
N ALA A 136 -45.42 17.50 -12.81
CA ALA A 136 -44.13 17.24 -12.18
C ALA A 136 -43.24 18.48 -12.15
N TYR A 137 -42.28 18.48 -11.23
CA TYR A 137 -41.29 19.54 -11.08
C TYR A 137 -39.91 18.93 -10.81
N VAL A 138 -38.87 19.70 -11.12
CA VAL A 138 -37.48 19.34 -10.85
C VAL A 138 -36.87 20.32 -9.85
N THR A 139 -36.26 19.80 -8.79
CA THR A 139 -35.49 20.58 -7.83
C THR A 139 -33.99 20.45 -8.14
N MET A 140 -33.38 21.56 -8.54
CA MET A 140 -31.95 21.66 -8.89
C MET A 140 -31.13 22.14 -7.68
N GLY A 141 -29.96 21.55 -7.45
CA GLY A 141 -29.11 21.91 -6.30
C GLY A 141 -29.66 21.45 -4.94
N TYR A 142 -30.47 20.38 -4.93
CA TYR A 142 -30.92 19.71 -3.72
C TYR A 142 -29.84 18.75 -3.21
N GLU A 143 -28.84 19.26 -2.51
CA GLU A 143 -27.67 18.50 -2.08
C GLU A 143 -27.18 18.97 -0.72
N ARG A 144 -26.09 18.37 -0.20
CA ARG A 144 -25.42 18.89 1.00
C ARG A 144 -24.25 19.76 0.57
N THR A 145 -24.05 20.88 1.29
CA THR A 145 -22.88 21.74 1.09
C THR A 145 -21.60 21.04 1.57
N GLU A 146 -20.44 21.65 1.30
CA GLU A 146 -19.14 21.16 1.79
C GLU A 146 -19.13 21.01 3.34
N ASP A 147 -19.85 21.89 4.05
CA ASP A 147 -20.06 21.82 5.51
C ASP A 147 -21.13 20.80 5.94
N SER A 148 -21.53 19.89 5.05
CA SER A 148 -22.61 18.90 5.24
C SER A 148 -23.99 19.47 5.54
N GLN A 149 -24.19 20.79 5.33
CA GLN A 149 -25.47 21.45 5.58
C GLN A 149 -26.46 21.15 4.45
N PRO A 150 -27.74 20.90 4.77
CA PRO A 150 -28.75 20.64 3.77
C PRO A 150 -29.02 21.89 2.92
N GLN A 151 -28.96 21.75 1.59
CA GLN A 151 -29.38 22.76 0.64
C GLN A 151 -30.72 22.37 0.03
N ALA A 152 -31.73 23.24 0.17
CA ALA A 152 -33.10 22.97 -0.27
C ALA A 152 -33.27 22.96 -1.81
N GLY A 153 -32.30 23.50 -2.56
CA GLY A 153 -32.36 23.60 -4.00
C GLY A 153 -33.43 24.57 -4.52
N GLU A 154 -33.61 24.57 -5.83
CA GLU A 154 -34.50 25.48 -6.55
C GLU A 154 -35.44 24.68 -7.44
N THR A 155 -36.74 24.97 -7.33
CA THR A 155 -37.78 24.19 -8.01
C THR A 155 -38.19 24.85 -9.31
N PHE A 156 -38.23 24.04 -10.38
CA PHE A 156 -38.64 24.43 -11.72
C PHE A 156 -39.77 23.52 -12.21
N ARG A 157 -40.75 24.11 -12.91
CA ARG A 157 -41.84 23.35 -13.53
C ARG A 157 -41.37 22.71 -14.84
N LEU A 158 -41.84 21.50 -15.13
CA LEU A 158 -41.63 20.88 -16.44
C LEU A 158 -42.66 21.40 -17.46
N ARG A 159 -42.24 21.51 -18.72
CA ARG A 159 -42.97 22.14 -19.83
C ARG A 159 -43.12 21.17 -21.01
N PRO A 160 -43.89 20.08 -20.86
CA PRO A 160 -44.12 19.13 -21.95
C PRO A 160 -44.87 19.74 -23.14
N ASP A 161 -45.52 20.89 -22.96
CA ASP A 161 -46.12 21.70 -24.02
C ASP A 161 -45.06 22.32 -24.96
N GLN A 162 -43.88 22.64 -24.43
CA GLN A 162 -42.78 23.21 -25.22
C GLN A 162 -41.90 22.14 -25.87
N PHE A 163 -41.62 21.06 -25.15
CA PHE A 163 -40.89 19.91 -25.68
C PHE A 163 -41.17 18.68 -24.83
N PHE A 164 -41.56 17.58 -25.48
CA PHE A 164 -41.67 16.27 -24.85
C PHE A 164 -41.43 15.20 -25.90
N LEU A 165 -40.54 14.26 -25.58
CA LEU A 165 -40.19 13.15 -26.45
C LEU A 165 -39.90 11.91 -25.60
N THR A 166 -40.65 10.83 -25.86
CA THR A 166 -40.44 9.51 -25.27
C THR A 166 -40.80 8.44 -26.33
N PRO A 167 -40.06 7.32 -26.43
CA PRO A 167 -40.28 6.33 -27.49
C PRO A 167 -41.70 5.78 -27.58
N THR A 168 -42.37 5.61 -26.44
CA THR A 168 -43.67 4.95 -26.30
C THR A 168 -44.87 5.85 -26.64
N GLU A 169 -44.76 7.18 -26.54
CA GLU A 169 -45.86 8.12 -26.88
C GLU A 169 -45.91 8.44 -28.39
N THR A 170 -44.81 8.23 -29.11
CA THR A 170 -44.68 8.58 -30.54
C THR A 170 -45.16 7.51 -31.53
N GLY A 171 -45.57 6.34 -31.06
CA GLY A 171 -46.34 5.36 -31.83
C GLY A 171 -45.63 4.58 -32.96
N PHE A 172 -44.31 4.28 -32.88
CA PHE A 172 -43.61 3.52 -33.94
C PHE A 172 -42.39 2.66 -33.51
N ASP A 173 -42.13 1.64 -34.35
CA ASP A 173 -41.02 0.68 -34.53
C ASP A 173 -40.58 -0.21 -33.34
N GLU A 174 -40.79 -1.53 -33.48
CA GLU A 174 -40.28 -2.59 -32.57
C GLU A 174 -38.76 -2.48 -32.33
N SER A 175 -38.01 -1.80 -33.20
CA SER A 175 -36.56 -1.55 -33.04
C SER A 175 -36.17 -0.78 -31.76
N TYR A 176 -37.10 -0.02 -31.18
CA TYR A 176 -36.88 0.78 -29.96
C TYR A 176 -37.64 0.25 -28.74
N ASP A 177 -38.31 -0.90 -28.86
CA ASP A 177 -38.90 -1.61 -27.73
C ASP A 177 -37.82 -1.86 -26.68
N GLY A 178 -38.03 -1.34 -25.47
CA GLY A 178 -37.08 -1.45 -24.36
C GLY A 178 -36.26 -0.19 -24.05
N LEU A 179 -36.26 0.86 -24.89
CA LEU A 179 -35.54 2.12 -24.58
C LEU A 179 -36.32 2.99 -23.58
N ASP A 180 -35.93 2.93 -22.32
CA ASP A 180 -36.60 3.65 -21.23
C ASP A 180 -36.03 5.06 -21.00
N PHE A 181 -36.48 6.05 -21.79
CA PHE A 181 -36.13 7.46 -21.59
C PHE A 181 -37.26 8.44 -21.97
N THR A 182 -37.20 9.64 -21.38
CA THR A 182 -38.03 10.80 -21.69
C THR A 182 -37.18 12.06 -21.67
N VAL A 183 -37.32 12.91 -22.70
CA VAL A 183 -36.77 14.27 -22.72
C VAL A 183 -37.91 15.28 -22.67
N VAL A 184 -37.83 16.25 -21.76
CA VAL A 184 -38.87 17.25 -21.51
C VAL A 184 -38.26 18.64 -21.32
N ALA A 185 -38.96 19.69 -21.73
CA ALA A 185 -38.52 21.06 -21.44
C ALA A 185 -38.73 21.44 -19.96
N VAL A 186 -37.93 22.40 -19.49
CA VAL A 186 -37.98 22.93 -18.12
C VAL A 186 -38.18 24.45 -18.20
N GLU A 187 -38.93 25.00 -17.25
CA GLU A 187 -39.12 26.44 -17.12
C GLU A 187 -37.77 27.17 -16.97
N PRO A 188 -37.53 28.30 -17.66
CA PRO A 188 -36.25 29.01 -17.57
C PRO A 188 -35.95 29.63 -16.20
N ARG A 189 -36.98 29.81 -15.35
CA ARG A 189 -36.86 30.41 -14.03
C ARG A 189 -37.58 29.56 -12.98
N SER A 190 -37.01 29.50 -11.78
CA SER A 190 -37.58 28.80 -10.64
C SER A 190 -38.76 29.58 -10.06
N ASP A 191 -39.49 28.95 -9.15
CA ASP A 191 -40.56 29.60 -8.38
C ASP A 191 -40.07 30.80 -7.54
N THR A 192 -38.77 30.87 -7.24
CA THR A 192 -38.11 31.98 -6.51
C THR A 192 -37.48 33.02 -7.44
N GLY A 193 -37.53 32.81 -8.76
CA GLY A 193 -37.00 33.72 -9.78
C GLY A 193 -35.55 33.44 -10.22
N LYS A 194 -34.92 32.35 -9.75
CA LYS A 194 -33.55 31.98 -10.15
C LYS A 194 -33.52 31.39 -11.55
N GLU A 195 -32.51 31.74 -12.34
CA GLU A 195 -32.39 31.25 -13.72
C GLU A 195 -31.85 29.81 -13.78
N LEU A 196 -32.49 28.97 -14.61
CA LEU A 196 -32.09 27.58 -14.83
C LEU A 196 -30.67 27.48 -15.41
N ALA A 197 -30.26 28.48 -16.20
CA ALA A 197 -28.96 28.54 -16.85
C ALA A 197 -27.77 28.47 -15.88
N VAL A 198 -27.97 28.84 -14.60
CA VAL A 198 -26.95 28.75 -13.54
C VAL A 198 -26.46 27.31 -13.34
N TYR A 199 -27.34 26.32 -13.55
CA TYR A 199 -27.03 24.89 -13.36
C TYR A 199 -26.31 24.27 -14.55
N ARG A 200 -26.25 24.97 -15.69
CA ARG A 200 -25.66 24.52 -16.96
C ARG A 200 -26.27 23.21 -17.47
N HIS A 201 -25.80 22.73 -18.61
CA HIS A 201 -26.23 21.46 -19.19
C HIS A 201 -25.01 20.63 -19.64
N VAL A 202 -25.18 19.32 -19.73
CA VAL A 202 -24.18 18.42 -20.31
C VAL A 202 -24.47 18.14 -21.78
N ARG A 203 -23.45 17.67 -22.50
CA ARG A 203 -23.58 17.25 -23.90
C ARG A 203 -23.52 15.73 -23.99
N LEU A 204 -24.47 15.15 -24.71
CA LEU A 204 -24.48 13.73 -25.06
C LEU A 204 -23.52 13.46 -26.22
N ASP A 205 -22.73 12.39 -26.09
CA ASP A 205 -21.83 11.91 -27.12
C ASP A 205 -22.26 10.51 -27.57
N GLY A 206 -22.59 10.35 -28.86
CA GLY A 206 -22.97 9.07 -29.47
C GLY A 206 -21.79 8.19 -29.90
N GLY A 207 -20.56 8.67 -29.82
CA GLY A 207 -19.36 7.95 -30.24
C GLY A 207 -18.97 6.79 -29.32
N LEU A 208 -18.26 5.81 -29.90
CA LEU A 208 -17.72 4.66 -29.18
C LEU A 208 -16.47 5.02 -28.35
N GLY A 209 -16.11 4.15 -27.40
CA GLY A 209 -14.86 4.24 -26.64
C GLY A 209 -14.91 5.09 -25.36
N LYS A 210 -16.10 5.54 -24.94
CA LYS A 210 -16.27 6.30 -23.68
C LYS A 210 -15.88 5.48 -22.44
N ILE A 211 -16.10 4.17 -22.51
CA ILE A 211 -15.76 3.16 -21.50
C ILE A 211 -15.60 1.79 -22.19
N ILE A 212 -14.81 0.89 -21.61
CA ILE A 212 -14.72 -0.55 -21.96
C ILE A 212 -15.08 -1.43 -20.76
N GLU A 213 -15.43 -2.70 -21.02
CA GLU A 213 -15.75 -3.68 -19.98
C GLU A 213 -14.61 -3.82 -18.96
N GLY A 214 -14.97 -3.82 -17.67
CA GLY A 214 -14.04 -3.83 -16.55
C GLY A 214 -13.52 -2.47 -16.08
N GLU A 215 -13.74 -1.37 -16.82
CA GLU A 215 -13.45 -0.01 -16.34
C GLU A 215 -14.45 0.43 -15.26
N ASN A 216 -13.97 1.30 -14.36
CA ASN A 216 -14.79 1.91 -13.32
C ASN A 216 -15.74 2.96 -13.91
N CYS A 217 -16.95 3.03 -13.36
CA CYS A 217 -17.92 4.09 -13.61
C CYS A 217 -18.47 4.66 -12.31
N LEU A 218 -19.34 5.65 -12.39
CA LEU A 218 -20.01 6.27 -11.25
C LEU A 218 -21.44 6.63 -11.62
N VAL A 219 -22.31 6.74 -10.61
CA VAL A 219 -23.70 7.16 -10.78
C VAL A 219 -23.98 8.39 -9.92
N ILE A 220 -24.58 9.42 -10.51
CA ILE A 220 -25.07 10.62 -9.80
C ILE A 220 -26.59 10.58 -9.76
N GLN A 221 -27.18 10.56 -8.55
CA GLN A 221 -28.60 10.27 -8.34
C GLN A 221 -29.21 10.87 -7.07
N HIS A 222 -30.53 10.81 -6.96
CA HIS A 222 -31.32 11.15 -5.77
C HIS A 222 -32.00 9.90 -5.19
N PRO A 223 -31.25 9.02 -4.51
CA PRO A 223 -31.79 7.77 -4.00
C PRO A 223 -32.82 8.04 -2.90
N GLY A 224 -33.99 7.45 -2.99
CA GLY A 224 -35.14 7.68 -2.11
C GLY A 224 -35.75 9.08 -2.21
N GLY A 225 -35.35 9.87 -3.21
CA GLY A 225 -35.62 11.31 -3.23
C GLY A 225 -34.80 12.11 -2.21
N ASP A 226 -33.77 11.51 -1.60
CA ASP A 226 -32.86 12.16 -0.64
C ASP A 226 -31.93 13.17 -1.36
N PHE A 227 -31.09 13.86 -0.58
CA PHE A 227 -30.03 14.72 -1.10
C PHE A 227 -29.22 13.98 -2.17
N LYS A 228 -28.75 14.72 -3.18
CA LYS A 228 -27.93 14.18 -4.26
C LYS A 228 -26.76 13.36 -3.70
N LYS A 229 -26.61 12.14 -4.20
CA LYS A 229 -25.51 11.23 -3.85
C LYS A 229 -24.76 10.82 -5.10
N VAL A 230 -23.47 10.59 -4.94
CA VAL A 230 -22.61 10.02 -5.96
C VAL A 230 -22.11 8.68 -5.44
N VAL A 231 -22.35 7.62 -6.20
CA VAL A 231 -21.79 6.31 -5.88
C VAL A 231 -20.42 6.22 -6.55
N LEU A 232 -19.37 6.00 -5.77
CA LEU A 232 -17.97 6.03 -6.21
C LEU A 232 -17.21 4.73 -5.97
N ARG A 233 -17.76 3.81 -5.16
CA ARG A 233 -17.07 2.61 -4.70
C ARG A 233 -17.56 1.38 -5.45
N ASP A 234 -16.61 0.62 -6.02
CA ASP A 234 -16.81 -0.71 -6.62
C ASP A 234 -17.87 -0.78 -7.75
N ILE A 235 -17.99 0.27 -8.57
CA ILE A 235 -18.87 0.30 -9.75
C ILE A 235 -18.06 0.00 -11.02
N ARG A 236 -18.22 -1.19 -11.58
CA ARG A 236 -17.55 -1.60 -12.82
C ARG A 236 -18.53 -1.93 -13.91
N LEU A 237 -18.13 -1.67 -15.15
CA LEU A 237 -18.90 -2.08 -16.31
C LEU A 237 -18.79 -3.58 -16.52
N LEU A 238 -19.89 -4.30 -16.31
CA LEU A 238 -19.99 -5.75 -16.47
C LEU A 238 -20.21 -6.16 -17.91
N MET A 239 -20.99 -5.40 -18.69
CA MET A 239 -21.19 -5.70 -20.10
C MET A 239 -21.76 -4.53 -20.91
N VAL A 240 -21.34 -4.44 -22.17
CA VAL A 240 -22.02 -3.65 -23.20
C VAL A 240 -22.12 -4.49 -24.47
N THR A 241 -23.29 -5.02 -24.76
CA THR A 241 -23.59 -5.78 -25.96
C THR A 241 -23.58 -4.86 -27.19
N ASP A 242 -22.63 -5.06 -28.12
CA ASP A 242 -22.67 -4.48 -29.47
C ASP A 242 -23.19 -5.50 -30.51
N ALA A 243 -23.83 -6.59 -30.06
CA ALA A 243 -24.45 -7.55 -30.95
C ALA A 243 -25.73 -6.95 -31.58
N PRO A 244 -25.97 -7.12 -32.89
CA PRO A 244 -27.19 -6.67 -33.55
C PRO A 244 -28.44 -7.23 -32.83
N GLY A 245 -29.33 -6.35 -32.37
CA GLY A 245 -30.57 -6.75 -31.67
C GLY A 245 -30.43 -7.04 -30.18
N ALA A 246 -29.32 -6.65 -29.55
CA ALA A 246 -29.08 -6.78 -28.12
C ALA A 246 -28.50 -5.49 -27.50
N ASP A 247 -28.52 -4.36 -28.22
CA ASP A 247 -27.59 -3.24 -28.10
C ASP A 247 -28.14 -1.99 -27.41
N GLN A 248 -29.25 -2.11 -26.68
CA GLN A 248 -29.92 -0.99 -26.03
C GLN A 248 -29.42 -0.69 -24.61
N HIS A 249 -29.01 -1.73 -23.88
CA HIS A 249 -28.70 -1.65 -22.46
C HIS A 249 -27.23 -1.95 -22.13
N VAL A 250 -26.80 -1.51 -20.94
CA VAL A 250 -25.52 -1.86 -20.31
C VAL A 250 -25.75 -2.39 -18.93
N PHE A 251 -24.85 -3.26 -18.47
CA PHE A 251 -24.86 -3.78 -17.10
C PHE A 251 -23.63 -3.31 -16.33
N TYR A 252 -23.83 -2.88 -15.09
CA TYR A 252 -22.75 -2.41 -14.20
C TYR A 252 -23.08 -2.65 -12.72
N GLU A 253 -22.06 -2.76 -11.88
CA GLU A 253 -22.17 -2.89 -10.42
C GLU A 253 -22.50 -1.52 -9.81
N SER A 254 -23.44 -1.40 -8.85
CA SER A 254 -23.66 -0.15 -8.07
C SER A 254 -24.69 -0.38 -6.95
N ASP A 255 -24.56 0.37 -5.86
CA ASP A 255 -25.63 0.51 -4.87
C ASP A 255 -26.67 1.54 -5.36
N THR A 256 -27.92 1.12 -5.53
CA THR A 256 -29.04 2.00 -5.90
C THR A 256 -30.25 1.71 -5.03
N LEU A 257 -30.98 2.75 -4.65
CA LEU A 257 -32.27 2.67 -3.93
C LEU A 257 -33.40 3.24 -4.82
N PRO A 258 -34.68 2.92 -4.54
CA PRO A 258 -35.82 3.49 -5.26
C PRO A 258 -35.71 5.02 -5.41
N GLY A 259 -36.00 5.61 -6.57
CA GLY A 259 -35.78 7.04 -6.86
C GLY A 259 -34.43 7.37 -7.54
N SER A 260 -33.55 6.38 -7.67
CA SER A 260 -32.32 6.47 -8.47
C SER A 260 -32.58 6.49 -9.98
N SER A 261 -33.76 6.05 -10.43
CA SER A 261 -34.19 6.03 -11.83
C SER A 261 -33.96 7.37 -12.52
N GLY A 262 -33.25 7.33 -13.64
CA GLY A 262 -32.86 8.48 -14.44
C GLY A 262 -31.53 9.09 -14.00
N GLY A 263 -30.81 8.41 -13.09
CA GLY A 263 -29.46 8.73 -12.67
C GLY A 263 -28.47 8.80 -13.84
N MET A 264 -27.49 9.68 -13.71
CA MET A 264 -26.45 9.88 -14.73
C MET A 264 -25.30 8.92 -14.49
N VAL A 265 -24.95 8.09 -15.49
CA VAL A 265 -23.84 7.13 -15.42
C VAL A 265 -22.64 7.64 -16.21
N ILE A 266 -21.52 7.86 -15.52
CA ILE A 266 -20.30 8.47 -16.06
C ILE A 266 -19.15 7.47 -16.01
N ALA A 267 -18.36 7.42 -17.08
CA ALA A 267 -17.15 6.62 -17.14
C ALA A 267 -16.02 7.32 -16.38
N LEU A 268 -15.43 6.66 -15.38
CA LEU A 268 -14.42 7.28 -14.53
C LEU A 268 -13.15 7.59 -15.34
N GLY A 269 -12.73 6.67 -16.20
CA GLY A 269 -11.57 6.82 -17.10
C GLY A 269 -11.62 8.06 -17.99
N THR A 270 -12.82 8.49 -18.40
CA THR A 270 -12.98 9.54 -19.41
C THR A 270 -13.68 10.81 -18.91
N GLY A 271 -14.45 10.73 -17.82
CA GLY A 271 -15.38 11.76 -17.38
C GLY A 271 -16.55 11.98 -18.35
N GLU A 272 -16.86 10.98 -19.20
CA GLU A 272 -17.90 11.08 -20.24
C GLU A 272 -19.13 10.24 -19.86
N ILE A 273 -20.32 10.74 -20.22
CA ILE A 273 -21.60 10.09 -19.92
C ILE A 273 -21.84 8.97 -20.94
N PHE A 274 -22.09 7.76 -20.45
CA PHE A 274 -22.31 6.61 -21.33
C PHE A 274 -23.68 5.95 -21.18
N ALA A 275 -24.36 6.11 -20.04
CA ALA A 275 -25.70 5.56 -19.84
C ALA A 275 -26.60 6.44 -18.95
N LEU A 276 -27.90 6.20 -19.07
CA LEU A 276 -28.97 6.65 -18.16
C LEU A 276 -29.37 5.45 -17.31
N HIS A 277 -29.30 5.55 -15.97
CA HIS A 277 -29.70 4.45 -15.09
C HIS A 277 -31.18 4.10 -15.28
N ASN A 278 -31.51 2.81 -15.38
CA ASN A 278 -32.87 2.30 -15.62
C ASN A 278 -33.39 1.52 -14.41
N ALA A 279 -32.79 0.36 -14.12
CA ALA A 279 -33.31 -0.54 -13.09
C ALA A 279 -32.21 -1.42 -12.47
N SER A 280 -32.43 -1.88 -11.24
CA SER A 280 -31.59 -2.89 -10.58
C SER A 280 -32.01 -4.31 -10.98
N VAL A 281 -31.06 -5.24 -10.98
CA VAL A 281 -31.24 -6.63 -11.38
C VAL A 281 -31.27 -7.53 -10.15
N PRO A 282 -32.39 -8.20 -9.82
CA PRO A 282 -32.48 -9.11 -8.69
C PRO A 282 -31.93 -10.51 -9.06
N ARG A 283 -31.33 -11.19 -8.08
CA ARG A 283 -31.02 -12.63 -8.20
C ARG A 283 -32.32 -13.41 -8.27
N ARG A 284 -32.37 -14.41 -9.16
CA ARG A 284 -33.52 -15.31 -9.33
C ARG A 284 -33.14 -16.77 -9.16
N ASP A 285 -34.10 -17.56 -8.67
CA ASP A 285 -34.00 -19.02 -8.71
C ASP A 285 -34.30 -19.57 -10.13
N ALA A 286 -34.18 -20.89 -10.29
CA ALA A 286 -34.45 -21.57 -11.56
C ALA A 286 -35.92 -21.45 -12.02
N GLN A 287 -36.83 -21.05 -11.13
CA GLN A 287 -38.25 -20.85 -11.39
C GLN A 287 -38.57 -19.37 -11.70
N GLY A 288 -37.58 -18.48 -11.63
CA GLY A 288 -37.71 -17.04 -11.90
C GLY A 288 -38.19 -16.21 -10.72
N ASN A 289 -38.29 -16.80 -9.51
CA ASN A 289 -38.66 -16.07 -8.30
C ASN A 289 -37.47 -15.27 -7.77
N TYR A 290 -37.74 -14.12 -7.14
CA TYR A 290 -36.68 -13.27 -6.60
C TYR A 290 -36.13 -13.86 -5.31
N LEU A 291 -34.82 -13.78 -5.13
CA LEU A 291 -34.15 -14.26 -3.94
C LEU A 291 -33.80 -13.10 -3.01
N LYS A 292 -33.91 -13.37 -1.72
CA LYS A 292 -33.40 -12.53 -0.64
C LYS A 292 -31.91 -12.77 -0.44
N LYS A 293 -31.23 -11.85 0.28
CA LYS A 293 -29.79 -11.94 0.63
C LYS A 293 -29.43 -13.21 1.41
N ASP A 294 -30.40 -13.83 2.09
CA ASP A 294 -30.23 -15.10 2.80
C ASP A 294 -30.47 -16.35 1.91
N GLY A 295 -30.77 -16.15 0.63
CA GLY A 295 -31.05 -17.21 -0.34
C GLY A 295 -32.49 -17.73 -0.36
N THR A 296 -33.40 -17.19 0.47
CA THR A 296 -34.82 -17.57 0.48
C THR A 296 -35.64 -16.76 -0.54
N VAL A 297 -36.81 -17.28 -0.95
CA VAL A 297 -37.66 -16.60 -1.95
C VAL A 297 -38.34 -15.38 -1.33
N TYR A 298 -38.22 -14.23 -1.99
CA TYR A 298 -38.91 -12.98 -1.65
C TYR A 298 -40.42 -13.12 -1.83
N GLN A 299 -41.18 -12.64 -0.85
CA GLN A 299 -42.65 -12.63 -0.86
C GLN A 299 -43.19 -11.22 -1.08
N ALA A 300 -44.28 -11.10 -1.84
CA ALA A 300 -44.91 -9.82 -2.14
C ALA A 300 -45.36 -9.11 -0.85
N GLY A 301 -44.81 -7.91 -0.60
CA GLY A 301 -45.09 -7.10 0.59
C GLY A 301 -43.92 -7.02 1.60
N GLU A 302 -42.86 -7.81 1.42
CA GLU A 302 -41.60 -7.66 2.14
C GLU A 302 -40.81 -6.43 1.64
N SER A 303 -39.90 -5.90 2.46
CA SER A 303 -39.04 -4.77 2.07
C SER A 303 -38.11 -5.13 0.90
N ASP A 304 -38.02 -4.26 -0.10
CA ASP A 304 -37.13 -4.43 -1.27
C ASP A 304 -35.64 -4.47 -0.90
N GLU A 305 -35.27 -3.99 0.30
CA GLU A 305 -33.90 -4.06 0.83
C GLU A 305 -33.43 -5.49 1.12
N LEU A 306 -34.39 -6.42 1.27
CA LEU A 306 -34.11 -7.84 1.49
C LEU A 306 -33.70 -8.56 0.21
N ILE A 307 -34.07 -8.03 -0.96
CA ILE A 307 -33.76 -8.61 -2.26
C ILE A 307 -32.25 -8.58 -2.49
N ASP A 308 -31.71 -9.69 -3.02
CA ASP A 308 -30.32 -9.78 -3.43
C ASP A 308 -30.13 -9.17 -4.82
N TRP A 309 -29.70 -7.91 -4.87
CA TRP A 309 -29.45 -7.18 -6.11
C TRP A 309 -28.03 -7.50 -6.62
N ILE A 310 -27.93 -8.01 -7.84
CA ILE A 310 -26.67 -8.54 -8.40
C ILE A 310 -26.02 -7.63 -9.43
N ALA A 311 -26.78 -6.71 -10.05
CA ALA A 311 -26.28 -5.76 -11.04
C ALA A 311 -27.28 -4.60 -11.23
N ASN A 312 -26.89 -3.61 -12.03
CA ASN A 312 -27.78 -2.56 -12.53
C ASN A 312 -27.79 -2.52 -14.05
N GLN A 313 -28.91 -2.08 -14.61
CA GLN A 313 -29.10 -1.85 -16.03
C GLN A 313 -29.19 -0.35 -16.32
N GLY A 314 -28.54 0.11 -17.38
CA GLY A 314 -28.67 1.47 -17.90
C GLY A 314 -28.98 1.51 -19.40
N VAL A 315 -29.73 2.51 -19.84
CA VAL A 315 -30.00 2.78 -21.27
C VAL A 315 -28.81 3.51 -21.88
N ARG A 316 -28.32 3.04 -23.03
CA ARG A 316 -27.12 3.61 -23.68
C ARG A 316 -27.38 4.99 -24.28
N VAL A 317 -26.49 5.94 -24.00
CA VAL A 317 -26.54 7.29 -24.58
C VAL A 317 -26.47 7.27 -26.12
N SER A 318 -25.74 6.33 -26.72
CA SER A 318 -25.67 6.20 -28.18
C SER A 318 -27.03 5.89 -28.81
N LYS A 319 -27.87 5.10 -28.12
CA LYS A 319 -29.22 4.73 -28.57
C LYS A 319 -30.24 5.81 -28.30
N ILE A 320 -30.12 6.50 -27.17
CA ILE A 320 -30.87 7.74 -26.91
C ILE A 320 -30.59 8.75 -28.02
N MET A 321 -29.33 8.96 -28.41
CA MET A 321 -28.96 9.88 -29.49
C MET A 321 -29.48 9.45 -30.86
N GLU A 322 -29.57 8.15 -31.12
CA GLU A 322 -30.19 7.60 -32.33
C GLU A 322 -31.69 7.93 -32.34
N ALA A 323 -32.38 7.61 -31.25
CA ALA A 323 -33.81 7.89 -31.08
C ALA A 323 -34.12 9.40 -31.14
N LEU A 324 -33.28 10.27 -30.57
CA LEU A 324 -33.45 11.74 -30.66
C LEU A 324 -33.37 12.26 -32.11
N ARG A 325 -32.68 11.55 -33.01
CA ARG A 325 -32.59 11.92 -34.43
C ARG A 325 -33.73 11.37 -35.25
N THR A 326 -34.20 10.16 -34.93
CA THR A 326 -35.13 9.39 -35.76
C THR A 326 -36.58 9.51 -35.32
N LEU A 327 -36.85 9.63 -34.02
CA LEU A 327 -38.22 9.70 -33.51
C LEU A 327 -38.92 10.98 -33.98
N PRO A 328 -40.18 10.87 -34.43
CA PRO A 328 -40.94 12.02 -34.88
C PRO A 328 -41.27 12.94 -33.71
N VAL A 329 -41.10 14.25 -33.91
CA VAL A 329 -41.58 15.28 -32.98
C VAL A 329 -42.55 16.20 -33.71
N PRO A 330 -43.53 16.81 -33.02
CA PRO A 330 -44.38 17.84 -33.61
C PRO A 330 -43.53 18.96 -34.22
N ALA A 331 -43.99 19.57 -35.32
CA ALA A 331 -43.25 20.62 -36.03
C ALA A 331 -42.82 21.80 -35.12
N ALA A 332 -43.65 22.14 -34.12
CA ALA A 332 -43.33 23.17 -33.13
C ALA A 332 -42.14 22.84 -32.21
N MET A 333 -41.79 21.55 -32.09
CA MET A 333 -40.71 21.04 -31.24
C MET A 333 -39.42 20.78 -32.03
N GLU A 334 -39.51 20.79 -33.36
CA GLU A 334 -38.40 20.49 -34.27
C GLU A 334 -37.22 21.45 -34.07
N GLU A 335 -37.49 22.73 -33.86
CA GLU A 335 -36.43 23.72 -33.63
C GLU A 335 -35.62 23.41 -32.37
N LYS A 336 -36.29 23.09 -31.25
CA LYS A 336 -35.61 22.67 -30.02
C LYS A 336 -34.85 21.37 -30.20
N ARG A 337 -35.39 20.40 -30.97
CA ARG A 337 -34.68 19.17 -31.34
C ARG A 337 -33.40 19.46 -32.12
N GLN A 338 -33.47 20.33 -33.13
CA GLN A 338 -32.31 20.68 -33.95
C GLN A 338 -31.25 21.43 -33.14
N ARG A 339 -31.63 22.36 -32.25
CA ARG A 339 -30.68 23.04 -31.36
C ARG A 339 -30.01 22.07 -30.40
N LEU A 340 -30.78 21.12 -29.83
CA LEU A 340 -30.23 20.03 -29.04
C LEU A 340 -29.20 19.27 -29.88
N LEU A 341 -29.54 18.77 -31.07
CA LEU A 341 -28.63 18.00 -31.94
C LEU A 341 -27.39 18.78 -32.41
N GLN A 342 -27.52 20.09 -32.70
CA GLN A 342 -26.41 20.96 -33.12
C GLN A 342 -25.41 21.22 -31.99
N GLY A 343 -25.86 21.24 -30.73
CA GLY A 343 -24.99 21.38 -29.56
C GLY A 343 -24.17 20.14 -29.20
N LEU A 344 -24.39 18.99 -29.86
CA LEU A 344 -23.97 17.65 -29.40
C LEU A 344 -22.82 16.97 -30.19
N ILE A 345 -22.14 17.65 -31.14
CA ILE A 345 -21.10 17.01 -31.98
C ILE A 345 -19.69 17.51 -31.63
N ARG A 346 -18.80 16.60 -31.19
CA ARG A 346 -17.36 16.70 -31.47
C ARG A 346 -17.14 16.15 -32.89
N PRO A 347 -16.55 16.90 -33.84
CA PRO A 347 -16.07 16.27 -35.07
C PRO A 347 -14.95 15.29 -34.71
N ALA A 348 -14.96 14.10 -35.32
CA ALA A 348 -13.85 13.16 -35.20
C ALA A 348 -12.55 13.83 -35.68
N PRO A 349 -11.44 13.76 -34.95
CA PRO A 349 -10.21 14.44 -35.35
C PRO A 349 -9.69 13.82 -36.66
N THR A 350 -9.58 14.67 -37.68
CA THR A 350 -8.92 14.37 -38.95
C THR A 350 -7.43 14.72 -38.79
N LEU A 351 -6.55 13.88 -39.32
CA LEU A 351 -5.08 14.02 -39.26
C LEU A 351 -4.61 15.34 -39.91
N VAL A 352 -3.65 16.05 -39.29
CA VAL A 352 -2.43 16.68 -39.89
C VAL A 352 -1.77 17.72 -38.94
N GLU A 353 -0.45 17.55 -38.79
CA GLU A 353 0.74 18.43 -38.50
C GLU A 353 0.76 19.61 -37.49
N GLN A 354 1.89 19.64 -36.75
CA GLN A 354 2.41 20.62 -35.77
C GLN A 354 2.88 21.97 -36.40
N PRO A 355 3.49 22.94 -35.65
CA PRO A 355 3.19 23.52 -34.32
C PRO A 355 3.25 25.07 -34.35
N SER A 356 2.88 25.77 -33.25
CA SER A 356 3.54 27.06 -32.92
C SER A 356 3.38 27.47 -31.46
N ASP A 357 4.49 27.91 -30.88
CA ASP A 357 4.67 28.58 -29.59
C ASP A 357 3.73 29.77 -29.35
N LYS A 358 3.33 29.96 -28.09
CA LYS A 358 3.34 31.27 -27.42
C LYS A 358 3.11 31.16 -25.91
N LEU A 359 4.20 31.44 -25.18
CA LEU A 359 4.21 31.89 -23.79
C LEU A 359 3.39 33.17 -23.61
N LEU A 360 2.62 33.27 -22.52
CA LEU A 360 2.03 34.52 -22.02
C LEU A 360 2.11 34.59 -20.49
N ASN A 361 3.22 35.15 -20.04
CA ASN A 361 3.42 36.17 -19.01
C ASN A 361 2.18 36.72 -18.25
N THR A 362 2.19 36.69 -16.91
CA THR A 362 1.55 37.71 -16.04
C THR A 362 2.33 37.91 -14.73
N LYS A 363 2.45 39.18 -14.32
CA LYS A 363 3.28 39.73 -13.23
C LYS A 363 2.68 39.50 -11.81
N PRO A 364 3.51 39.62 -10.75
CA PRO A 364 3.11 39.54 -9.33
C PRO A 364 2.86 40.93 -8.74
N ASP A 365 1.75 41.12 -8.02
CA ASP A 365 1.58 42.16 -6.97
C ASP A 365 0.25 41.92 -6.23
N ASP A 366 0.35 41.58 -4.93
CA ASP A 366 -0.59 41.86 -3.82
C ASP A 366 -0.41 40.80 -2.70
N PHE A 367 0.52 41.08 -1.77
CA PHE A 367 0.62 40.38 -0.48
C PHE A 367 0.25 41.34 0.65
N PRO A 368 -0.60 40.95 1.62
CA PRO A 368 -0.73 41.67 2.89
C PRO A 368 0.39 41.30 3.87
N GLU A 369 0.83 42.28 4.66
CA GLU A 369 1.91 42.22 5.67
C GLU A 369 1.66 41.27 6.86
N PRO A 370 2.73 40.86 7.59
CA PRO A 370 2.67 39.91 8.70
C PRO A 370 2.33 40.55 10.05
N LEU A 371 1.60 39.84 10.91
CA LEU A 371 1.35 40.21 12.31
C LEU A 371 2.44 39.64 13.26
N PRO A 372 2.65 40.27 14.45
CA PRO A 372 3.91 40.21 15.19
C PRO A 372 4.04 39.01 16.15
N ALA A 373 5.31 38.66 16.41
CA ALA A 373 5.75 37.65 17.36
C ALA A 373 5.57 38.09 18.84
N GLY A 374 5.09 37.19 19.70
CA GLY A 374 5.25 37.33 21.15
C GLY A 374 4.30 36.51 22.04
N GLY A 375 4.83 35.44 22.64
CA GLY A 375 4.53 35.04 24.02
C GLY A 375 3.47 33.96 24.26
N LEU A 376 3.88 32.78 24.75
CA LEU A 376 3.80 32.38 26.17
C LEU A 376 4.06 30.88 26.33
N PHE A 377 5.21 30.52 26.90
CA PHE A 377 5.37 29.29 27.68
C PHE A 377 4.75 29.53 29.07
N ALA A 378 3.84 28.67 29.49
CA ALA A 378 3.60 28.34 30.89
C ALA A 378 3.11 26.88 30.98
N PRO A 379 3.61 26.08 31.95
CA PRO A 379 3.31 24.66 32.04
C PRO A 379 1.97 24.41 32.75
N GLN A 380 1.21 23.42 32.28
CA GLN A 380 0.03 22.89 32.95
C GLN A 380 0.04 21.34 32.98
N PRO A 381 -0.69 20.71 33.92
CA PRO A 381 -0.25 19.52 34.64
C PRO A 381 -0.52 18.21 33.90
N ALA A 382 0.27 17.19 34.27
CA ALA A 382 0.25 15.84 33.71
C ALA A 382 -1.15 15.21 33.64
N ALA A 383 -1.65 15.03 32.41
CA ALA A 383 -2.74 14.13 32.07
C ALA A 383 -2.14 12.75 31.67
N GLY A 384 -2.91 11.66 31.80
CA GLY A 384 -2.49 10.29 31.47
C GLY A 384 -1.93 10.12 30.05
N PRO A 385 -1.38 8.94 29.68
CA PRO A 385 -0.58 8.79 28.46
C PRO A 385 -1.44 9.15 27.24
N GLY A 386 -1.13 10.28 26.62
CA GLY A 386 -1.77 10.75 25.41
C GLY A 386 -1.46 9.85 24.21
N THR A 387 -2.22 10.00 23.12
CA THR A 387 -1.92 9.38 21.83
C THR A 387 -1.18 10.39 20.95
N ARG A 388 -0.04 9.98 20.41
CA ARG A 388 0.76 10.78 19.48
C ARG A 388 0.32 10.51 18.05
N TYR A 389 0.33 11.55 17.22
CA TYR A 389 0.04 11.46 15.79
C TYR A 389 1.19 12.07 14.99
N VAL A 390 1.57 11.44 13.88
CA VAL A 390 2.47 12.02 12.89
C VAL A 390 1.62 12.65 11.80
N LEU A 391 1.73 13.97 11.66
CA LEU A 391 0.99 14.75 10.67
C LEU A 391 1.92 15.17 9.54
N LYS A 392 1.49 14.99 8.30
CA LYS A 392 2.05 15.71 7.16
C LYS A 392 1.21 16.95 6.93
N LEU A 393 1.82 18.11 7.04
CA LEU A 393 1.25 19.40 6.69
C LEU A 393 1.60 19.74 5.24
N THR A 394 0.84 20.65 4.65
CA THR A 394 1.17 21.19 3.33
C THR A 394 2.41 22.11 3.40
N THR A 395 3.15 22.21 2.30
CA THR A 395 4.44 22.94 2.27
C THR A 395 4.29 24.46 2.19
N GLY A 396 3.10 24.96 1.82
CA GLY A 396 2.82 26.39 1.77
C GLY A 396 2.73 27.00 3.17
N VAL A 397 3.61 27.97 3.48
CA VAL A 397 3.72 28.62 4.80
C VAL A 397 2.36 29.06 5.37
N VAL A 398 1.53 29.70 4.55
CA VAL A 398 0.21 30.19 4.96
C VAL A 398 -0.76 29.06 5.32
N ALA A 399 -0.80 27.99 4.52
CA ALA A 399 -1.70 26.87 4.75
C ALA A 399 -1.21 25.97 5.89
N ARG A 400 0.11 25.88 6.08
CA ARG A 400 0.75 25.25 7.24
C ARG A 400 0.39 25.98 8.54
N ASP A 401 0.55 27.30 8.58
CA ASP A 401 0.21 28.11 9.77
C ASP A 401 -1.29 28.04 10.10
N TYR A 402 -2.15 28.03 9.07
CA TYR A 402 -3.58 27.84 9.23
C TYR A 402 -3.92 26.47 9.84
N ALA A 403 -3.28 25.40 9.35
CA ALA A 403 -3.47 24.06 9.90
C ALA A 403 -3.05 23.99 11.37
N LEU A 404 -1.89 24.56 11.72
CA LEU A 404 -1.38 24.60 13.09
C LEU A 404 -2.32 25.35 14.05
N GLN A 405 -2.80 26.53 13.65
CA GLN A 405 -3.78 27.30 14.44
C GLN A 405 -5.13 26.58 14.56
N THR A 406 -5.53 25.82 13.54
CA THR A 406 -6.79 25.06 13.55
C THR A 406 -6.68 23.82 14.42
N LEU A 407 -5.54 23.12 14.41
CA LEU A 407 -5.22 22.02 15.32
C LEU A 407 -5.34 22.46 16.79
N GLN A 408 -4.70 23.57 17.16
CA GLN A 408 -4.76 24.11 18.52
C GLN A 408 -6.16 24.58 18.95
N ARG A 409 -6.98 25.10 18.02
CA ARG A 409 -8.36 25.52 18.31
C ARG A 409 -9.33 24.36 18.43
N ARG A 410 -9.24 23.37 17.53
CA ARG A 410 -10.19 22.24 17.44
C ARG A 410 -9.91 21.17 18.48
N PHE A 411 -8.65 21.06 18.93
CA PHE A 411 -8.24 20.11 19.97
C PHE A 411 -7.56 20.85 21.13
N PRO A 412 -8.33 21.53 22.00
CA PRO A 412 -7.79 22.22 23.16
C PRO A 412 -7.16 21.21 24.13
N GLY A 413 -5.83 21.25 24.26
CA GLY A 413 -5.03 20.24 24.96
C GLY A 413 -4.04 19.49 24.06
N GLY A 414 -4.12 19.68 22.74
CA GLY A 414 -3.17 19.14 21.78
C GLY A 414 -1.87 19.94 21.72
N THR A 415 -0.72 19.25 21.71
CA THR A 415 0.60 19.87 21.60
C THR A 415 1.24 19.53 20.27
N VAL A 416 1.60 20.55 19.48
CA VAL A 416 2.39 20.35 18.25
C VAL A 416 3.87 20.34 18.61
N VAL A 417 4.58 19.31 18.17
CA VAL A 417 6.04 19.21 18.29
C VAL A 417 6.63 19.06 16.89
N PRO A 418 7.56 19.93 16.46
CA PRO A 418 8.26 19.73 15.19
C PRO A 418 8.94 18.35 15.16
N LEU A 419 8.75 17.61 14.06
CA LEU A 419 9.35 16.29 13.91
C LEU A 419 10.88 16.41 13.97
N VAL A 420 11.42 17.44 13.33
CA VAL A 420 12.82 17.85 13.39
C VAL A 420 12.89 19.36 13.70
N PRO A 421 13.37 19.79 14.88
CA PRO A 421 13.52 21.21 15.20
C PRO A 421 14.59 21.90 14.33
N GLY A 422 14.25 23.01 13.67
CA GLY A 422 15.21 23.89 12.99
C GLY A 422 15.57 23.54 11.53
N ASP A 423 14.93 22.53 10.93
CA ASP A 423 15.10 22.19 9.51
C ASP A 423 13.94 22.70 8.66
N ASP A 424 14.08 23.91 8.10
CA ASP A 424 13.09 24.52 7.20
C ASP A 424 13.33 24.19 5.71
N ARG A 425 14.34 23.36 5.39
CA ARG A 425 14.80 23.16 4.00
C ARG A 425 14.57 21.76 3.45
N SER A 426 14.17 20.79 4.28
CA SER A 426 13.87 19.43 3.85
C SER A 426 12.38 19.16 3.70
N ALA A 427 12.04 18.11 2.94
CA ALA A 427 10.66 17.59 2.89
C ALA A 427 10.15 17.07 4.25
N LEU A 428 11.02 16.92 5.26
CA LEU A 428 10.63 16.55 6.62
C LEU A 428 10.10 17.75 7.42
N SER A 429 10.39 18.99 6.99
CA SER A 429 9.84 20.22 7.58
C SER A 429 8.32 20.31 7.52
N SER A 430 7.72 19.63 6.54
CA SER A 430 6.28 19.52 6.39
C SER A 430 5.67 18.51 7.37
N PHE A 431 6.45 17.74 8.13
CA PHE A 431 5.92 16.79 9.09
C PHE A 431 6.02 17.33 10.53
N VAL A 432 4.97 17.14 11.33
CA VAL A 432 4.91 17.49 12.75
C VAL A 432 4.34 16.34 13.56
N LEU A 433 4.73 16.25 14.83
CA LEU A 433 4.07 15.40 15.81
C LEU A 433 2.95 16.20 16.47
N PHE A 434 1.84 15.54 16.75
CA PHE A 434 0.71 16.13 17.45
C PHE A 434 0.27 15.20 18.59
N ASP A 435 0.49 15.64 19.83
CA ASP A 435 0.17 14.89 21.04
C ASP A 435 -1.23 15.27 21.53
N LEU A 436 -2.13 14.29 21.70
CA LEU A 436 -3.49 14.48 22.20
C LEU A 436 -3.77 13.65 23.45
N PRO A 437 -4.61 14.12 24.40
CA PRO A 437 -5.12 13.27 25.47
C PRO A 437 -5.78 12.00 24.91
N ALA A 438 -5.68 10.88 25.63
CA ALA A 438 -6.16 9.57 25.16
C ALA A 438 -7.61 9.62 24.66
N SER A 439 -7.83 9.16 23.42
CA SER A 439 -9.16 9.03 22.81
C SER A 439 -9.65 7.58 22.81
N SER A 440 -10.95 7.36 22.56
CA SER A 440 -11.55 6.02 22.53
C SER A 440 -11.19 5.20 21.27
N ASP A 441 -10.83 5.86 20.16
CA ASP A 441 -10.31 5.22 18.94
C ASP A 441 -9.31 6.16 18.22
N PRO A 442 -8.01 5.81 18.23
CA PRO A 442 -6.98 6.61 17.59
C PRO A 442 -7.13 6.78 16.08
N TRP A 443 -7.70 5.81 15.35
CA TRP A 443 -7.87 5.92 13.90
C TRP A 443 -9.03 6.86 13.55
N VAL A 444 -10.06 6.93 14.40
CA VAL A 444 -11.10 7.94 14.30
C VAL A 444 -10.53 9.34 14.52
N THR A 445 -9.66 9.51 15.51
CA THR A 445 -8.98 10.78 15.76
C THR A 445 -8.03 11.14 14.62
N ALA A 446 -7.31 10.19 14.03
CA ALA A 446 -6.49 10.42 12.83
C ALA A 446 -7.35 10.90 11.65
N ALA A 447 -8.53 10.32 11.43
CA ALA A 447 -9.47 10.79 10.40
C ALA A 447 -9.96 12.23 10.67
N GLN A 448 -10.18 12.58 11.94
CA GLN A 448 -10.53 13.95 12.33
C GLN A 448 -9.37 14.93 12.10
N LEU A 449 -8.13 14.49 12.31
CA LEU A 449 -6.93 15.29 12.03
C LEU A 449 -6.74 15.49 10.51
N GLU A 450 -6.92 14.45 9.68
CA GLU A 450 -6.90 14.55 8.20
C GLU A 450 -8.04 15.39 7.63
N SER A 451 -9.09 15.66 8.43
CA SER A 451 -10.18 16.57 8.03
C SER A 451 -9.84 18.06 8.20
N ILE A 452 -8.68 18.40 8.77
CA ILE A 452 -8.23 19.78 8.94
C ILE A 452 -7.52 20.23 7.66
N ASP A 453 -7.99 21.33 7.06
CA ASP A 453 -7.33 21.92 5.91
C ASP A 453 -5.86 22.27 6.20
N GLY A 454 -4.98 21.82 5.32
CA GLY A 454 -3.53 21.94 5.46
C GLY A 454 -2.88 20.79 6.24
N VAL A 455 -3.66 19.86 6.82
CA VAL A 455 -3.19 18.53 7.24
C VAL A 455 -3.43 17.56 6.07
N GLU A 456 -2.36 17.19 5.39
CA GLU A 456 -2.38 16.30 4.24
C GLU A 456 -2.59 14.83 4.64
N GLU A 457 -1.96 14.42 5.73
CA GLU A 457 -1.99 13.05 6.27
C GLU A 457 -1.86 13.10 7.80
N ALA A 458 -2.50 12.18 8.51
CA ALA A 458 -2.38 11.98 9.94
C ALA A 458 -2.34 10.48 10.24
N GLU A 459 -1.28 10.02 10.89
CA GLU A 459 -1.13 8.63 11.31
C GLU A 459 -0.95 8.56 12.82
N PRO A 460 -1.73 7.75 13.54
CA PRO A 460 -1.51 7.57 14.96
C PRO A 460 -0.22 6.76 15.17
N ASP A 461 0.68 7.26 16.00
CA ASP A 461 1.86 6.54 16.47
C ASP A 461 1.39 5.57 17.55
N LEU A 462 0.90 4.40 17.12
CA LEU A 462 0.27 3.43 18.01
C LEU A 462 1.26 2.41 18.52
N PRO A 463 1.25 2.14 19.83
CA PRO A 463 1.94 0.98 20.34
C PRO A 463 1.21 -0.28 19.85
N GLN A 464 1.85 -1.02 18.97
CA GLN A 464 1.58 -2.41 18.63
C GLN A 464 1.69 -3.31 19.87
N ARG A 465 0.74 -3.21 20.80
CA ARG A 465 0.65 -4.02 22.01
C ARG A 465 0.06 -5.38 21.71
N THR A 466 0.77 -6.42 22.14
CA THR A 466 0.24 -7.76 22.40
C THR A 466 -0.51 -7.71 23.74
N THR A 467 -1.78 -8.13 23.72
CA THR A 467 -2.80 -8.09 24.79
C THR A 467 -2.33 -7.97 26.26
N GLU A 468 -2.80 -6.94 26.98
CA GLU A 468 -2.73 -6.84 28.45
C GLU A 468 -3.82 -7.68 29.15
N GLY A 469 -3.43 -8.36 30.24
CA GLY A 469 -4.23 -8.48 31.47
C GLY A 469 -5.20 -9.66 31.62
N GLY A 470 -4.72 -10.79 32.15
CA GLY A 470 -5.55 -11.84 32.76
C GLY A 470 -4.72 -12.75 33.68
N PRO A 471 -5.12 -13.01 34.94
CA PRO A 471 -4.27 -13.63 35.95
C PRO A 471 -4.37 -15.16 35.90
N GLU A 472 -3.80 -15.83 34.90
CA GLU A 472 -3.77 -17.30 34.89
C GLU A 472 -2.74 -17.85 33.88
N PHE A 473 -1.46 -17.77 34.22
CA PHE A 473 -0.42 -18.58 33.57
C PHE A 473 0.56 -19.11 34.62
N ALA A 474 0.29 -20.33 35.08
CA ALA A 474 1.27 -21.16 35.79
C ALA A 474 2.07 -22.00 34.76
N PRO A 475 3.38 -22.21 34.97
CA PRO A 475 4.23 -22.91 34.01
C PRO A 475 3.95 -24.42 34.07
N ILE A 476 3.63 -25.03 32.93
CA ILE A 476 3.61 -26.50 32.80
C ILE A 476 4.96 -26.95 32.23
N ALA A 477 5.73 -27.64 33.07
CA ALA A 477 6.99 -28.28 32.73
C ALA A 477 6.77 -29.55 31.89
N SER A 478 7.45 -29.68 30.73
CA SER A 478 7.80 -30.95 30.03
C SER A 478 8.59 -30.67 28.73
N PRO A 479 9.43 -31.60 28.23
CA PRO A 479 10.88 -31.38 28.15
C PRO A 479 11.47 -31.24 26.72
N GLN A 480 12.62 -30.55 26.65
CA GLN A 480 13.65 -30.59 25.56
C GLN A 480 13.44 -29.75 24.28
N LEU A 481 13.04 -28.49 24.41
CA LEU A 481 13.25 -27.47 23.36
C LEU A 481 13.87 -26.22 24.01
N THR A 482 15.19 -26.05 23.91
CA THR A 482 15.88 -24.82 24.33
C THR A 482 16.16 -23.91 23.13
N GLU A 483 15.58 -22.72 23.25
CA GLU A 483 15.95 -21.38 22.76
C GLU A 483 17.02 -21.25 21.66
N SER A 484 16.61 -20.70 20.51
CA SER A 484 17.42 -20.08 19.42
C SER A 484 16.66 -20.01 18.09
N GLY A 485 15.39 -20.41 18.06
CA GLY A 485 14.51 -20.24 16.89
C GLY A 485 13.41 -19.21 17.12
N LEU A 486 12.61 -19.36 18.18
CA LEU A 486 11.42 -18.53 18.41
C LEU A 486 11.65 -17.36 19.40
N PHE A 487 12.79 -17.31 20.07
CA PHE A 487 12.99 -16.53 21.31
C PHE A 487 13.80 -15.25 21.16
N GLU A 488 14.35 -14.90 19.99
CA GLU A 488 15.09 -13.63 19.82
C GLU A 488 14.20 -12.39 20.02
N LEU A 489 12.89 -12.54 19.87
CA LEU A 489 11.89 -11.50 20.19
C LEU A 489 11.56 -11.40 21.69
N TRP A 490 12.14 -12.28 22.52
CA TRP A 490 11.71 -12.60 23.88
C TRP A 490 12.86 -12.73 24.90
N GLU A 491 14.11 -12.55 24.48
CA GLU A 491 15.26 -12.60 25.39
C GLU A 491 15.24 -11.42 26.36
N ASP A 492 15.40 -11.69 27.65
CA ASP A 492 15.59 -10.69 28.71
C ASP A 492 17.02 -10.12 28.75
N GLY A 493 17.79 -10.35 27.68
CA GLY A 493 19.19 -9.95 27.54
C GLY A 493 20.14 -10.92 28.22
N ARG A 494 19.62 -12.04 28.77
CA ARG A 494 20.39 -13.10 29.38
C ARG A 494 20.33 -14.36 28.54
N SER A 495 21.43 -15.11 28.53
CA SER A 495 21.50 -16.42 27.88
C SER A 495 22.64 -17.24 28.50
N GLU A 496 22.78 -18.49 28.10
CA GLU A 496 23.91 -19.34 28.50
C GLU A 496 24.84 -19.58 27.30
N TRP A 497 26.11 -19.76 27.61
CA TRP A 497 27.09 -20.21 26.63
C TRP A 497 26.70 -21.54 25.99
N ASP A 498 26.65 -21.57 24.65
CA ASP A 498 26.03 -22.65 23.89
C ASP A 498 26.93 -23.26 22.80
N GLU A 499 28.25 -23.08 22.90
CA GLU A 499 29.20 -23.60 21.91
C GLU A 499 29.09 -25.11 21.61
N PRO A 500 28.78 -26.00 22.57
CA PRO A 500 28.52 -27.41 22.24
C PRO A 500 27.35 -27.60 21.26
N ARG A 501 26.33 -26.74 21.29
CA ARG A 501 25.21 -26.75 20.32
C ARG A 501 25.74 -26.38 18.94
N PHE A 502 26.46 -25.26 18.85
CA PHE A 502 27.08 -24.81 17.60
C PHE A 502 27.94 -25.91 16.97
N LEU A 503 28.83 -26.52 17.75
CA LEU A 503 29.72 -27.57 17.24
C LEU A 503 28.94 -28.82 16.83
N ARG A 504 27.86 -29.21 17.54
CA ARG A 504 27.02 -30.34 17.10
C ARG A 504 26.35 -30.06 15.75
N GLN A 505 25.89 -28.83 15.53
CA GLN A 505 25.17 -28.43 14.32
C GLN A 505 26.11 -28.18 13.13
N TRP A 506 27.21 -27.47 13.35
CA TRP A 506 28.06 -26.91 12.30
C TRP A 506 29.48 -27.50 12.22
N ARG A 507 29.81 -28.55 12.97
CA ARG A 507 31.16 -29.19 12.91
C ARG A 507 31.62 -29.52 11.50
N ASP A 508 30.70 -29.92 10.63
CA ASP A 508 30.97 -30.39 9.28
C ASP A 508 30.81 -29.27 8.23
N SER A 509 30.50 -28.05 8.69
CA SER A 509 30.17 -26.93 7.81
C SER A 509 31.38 -26.41 7.04
N ALA A 510 31.12 -25.69 5.95
CA ALA A 510 32.17 -25.17 5.07
C ALA A 510 33.21 -24.30 5.80
N HIS A 511 32.80 -23.49 6.78
CA HIS A 511 33.69 -22.57 7.50
C HIS A 511 34.32 -23.15 8.77
N VAL A 512 33.78 -24.26 9.29
CA VAL A 512 34.31 -24.97 10.47
C VAL A 512 35.20 -26.14 10.04
N ARG A 513 34.80 -26.92 9.03
CA ARG A 513 35.57 -28.06 8.51
C ARG A 513 36.93 -27.66 7.96
N LYS A 514 37.04 -26.48 7.32
CA LYS A 514 38.30 -25.95 6.79
C LYS A 514 39.34 -25.67 7.88
N LEU A 515 38.93 -25.58 9.14
CA LEU A 515 39.81 -25.35 10.28
C LEU A 515 40.29 -26.65 10.96
N ASN A 516 39.93 -27.84 10.46
CA ASN A 516 39.97 -29.06 11.28
C ASN A 516 40.86 -30.20 10.71
N PRO A 517 41.86 -30.64 11.50
CA PRO A 517 42.09 -32.08 11.68
C PRO A 517 41.73 -32.64 13.07
N SER A 518 41.66 -31.82 14.13
CA SER A 518 40.98 -32.18 15.39
C SER A 518 40.19 -31.00 15.98
N VAL A 519 38.87 -31.17 16.17
CA VAL A 519 37.85 -30.15 16.51
C VAL A 519 38.20 -29.31 17.76
N ALA A 520 39.12 -29.75 18.61
CA ALA A 520 39.29 -29.28 19.99
C ALA A 520 40.39 -28.21 20.23
N LYS A 521 41.15 -27.73 19.23
CA LYS A 521 42.35 -26.90 19.50
C LYS A 521 42.27 -25.41 19.17
N ASP A 522 41.30 -24.94 18.39
CA ASP A 522 41.20 -23.51 18.04
C ASP A 522 39.74 -23.01 17.96
N LEU A 523 39.07 -23.02 19.11
CA LEU A 523 37.71 -22.49 19.27
C LEU A 523 37.64 -21.00 18.92
N ALA A 524 38.73 -20.25 19.15
CA ALA A 524 38.80 -18.83 18.79
C ALA A 524 38.68 -18.62 17.27
N ALA A 525 39.34 -19.45 16.46
CA ALA A 525 39.16 -19.40 15.01
C ALA A 525 37.74 -19.78 14.58
N ILE A 526 37.10 -20.75 15.25
CA ILE A 526 35.71 -21.15 14.95
C ILE A 526 34.74 -20.01 15.25
N ARG A 527 34.86 -19.37 16.43
CA ARG A 527 34.03 -18.22 16.85
C ARG A 527 34.11 -17.04 15.87
N GLN A 528 35.18 -16.94 15.08
CA GLN A 528 35.41 -15.89 14.07
C GLN A 528 35.09 -16.32 12.63
N TRP A 529 34.26 -17.35 12.42
CA TRP A 529 33.94 -17.85 11.08
C TRP A 529 33.36 -16.80 10.13
N THR A 530 32.62 -15.83 10.65
CA THR A 530 31.98 -14.77 9.87
C THR A 530 33.00 -13.89 9.13
N ARG A 531 34.19 -13.67 9.71
CA ARG A 531 35.29 -12.91 9.09
C ARG A 531 35.83 -13.60 7.84
N ARG A 532 35.97 -14.93 7.89
CA ARG A 532 36.38 -15.74 6.73
C ARG A 532 35.30 -15.79 5.67
N ALA A 533 34.04 -15.95 6.09
CA ALA A 533 32.90 -16.00 5.18
C ALA A 533 32.79 -14.73 4.33
N THR A 534 33.14 -13.58 4.92
CA THR A 534 33.07 -12.25 4.30
C THR A 534 34.37 -11.76 3.67
N GLY A 535 35.45 -12.56 3.71
CA GLY A 535 36.74 -12.18 3.12
C GLY A 535 37.55 -11.14 3.91
N PHE A 536 37.14 -10.79 5.13
CA PHE A 536 37.87 -9.84 5.97
C PHE A 536 39.29 -10.30 6.33
N ASP A 537 39.48 -11.60 6.54
CA ASP A 537 40.80 -12.15 6.90
C ASP A 537 41.80 -12.12 5.72
N ARG A 538 41.36 -11.74 4.52
CA ARG A 538 42.22 -11.59 3.34
C ARG A 538 42.64 -10.15 3.08
N LEU A 539 42.21 -9.21 3.93
CA LEU A 539 42.60 -7.81 3.79
C LEU A 539 44.11 -7.64 4.02
N THR A 540 44.73 -6.84 3.16
CA THR A 540 46.17 -6.56 3.17
C THR A 540 46.41 -5.08 2.87
N THR A 541 47.67 -4.64 2.90
CA THR A 541 48.04 -3.25 2.56
C THR A 541 47.71 -2.85 1.12
N ARG A 542 47.49 -3.82 0.21
CA ARG A 542 46.94 -3.56 -1.14
C ARG A 542 45.51 -3.06 -1.09
N HIS A 543 44.74 -3.56 -0.12
CA HIS A 543 43.33 -3.23 0.06
C HIS A 543 43.15 -2.00 0.96
N LEU A 544 43.97 -1.88 2.01
CA LEU A 544 43.94 -0.80 2.99
C LEU A 544 45.37 -0.29 3.21
N ASP A 545 45.78 0.68 2.41
CA ASP A 545 47.07 1.35 2.60
C ASP A 545 47.03 2.34 3.78
N ALA A 546 48.16 2.97 4.08
CA ALA A 546 48.25 3.92 5.20
C ALA A 546 47.28 5.11 5.05
N ALA A 547 46.98 5.54 3.82
CA ALA A 547 46.05 6.64 3.56
C ALA A 547 44.61 6.19 3.83
N ALA A 548 44.21 5.00 3.35
CA ALA A 548 42.91 4.42 3.64
C ALA A 548 42.71 4.19 5.14
N LEU A 549 43.71 3.69 5.86
CA LEU A 549 43.62 3.54 7.32
C LEU A 549 43.51 4.88 8.05
N ALA A 550 44.21 5.91 7.59
CA ALA A 550 44.10 7.26 8.15
C ALA A 550 42.75 7.90 7.86
N ALA A 551 42.17 7.66 6.67
CA ALA A 551 40.84 8.11 6.28
C ALA A 551 39.76 7.38 7.09
N LEU A 552 39.92 6.06 7.28
CA LEU A 552 38.98 5.23 8.05
C LEU A 552 38.79 5.76 9.47
N ALA A 553 39.88 6.21 10.12
CA ALA A 553 39.82 6.77 11.47
C ALA A 553 39.05 8.11 11.57
N ASP A 554 38.87 8.83 10.45
CA ASP A 554 38.08 10.07 10.39
C ASP A 554 36.60 9.81 10.05
N LEU A 555 36.26 8.60 9.59
CA LEU A 555 34.88 8.25 9.26
C LEU A 555 34.11 7.91 10.53
N ARG A 556 32.85 8.34 10.54
CA ARG A 556 31.91 8.08 11.64
C ARG A 556 30.87 7.06 11.22
N ILE A 557 30.32 6.32 12.18
CA ILE A 557 29.22 5.38 11.96
C ILE A 557 28.21 5.47 13.10
N ALA A 558 26.94 5.62 12.73
CA ALA A 558 25.84 5.68 13.68
C ALA A 558 25.12 4.33 13.72
N GLN A 559 24.86 3.84 14.92
CA GLN A 559 24.10 2.62 15.16
C GLN A 559 22.75 2.97 15.76
N PHE A 560 21.67 2.67 15.03
CA PHE A 560 20.30 2.76 15.54
C PHE A 560 19.89 1.42 16.11
N ASP A 561 19.86 1.31 17.44
CA ASP A 561 19.57 0.05 18.12
C ASP A 561 18.94 0.28 19.52
N THR A 562 18.98 -0.73 20.40
CA THR A 562 18.44 -0.66 21.77
C THR A 562 19.30 0.12 22.76
N GLY A 563 20.36 0.75 22.28
CA GLY A 563 21.40 1.38 23.09
C GLY A 563 22.62 0.49 23.27
N TYR A 564 23.44 0.82 24.26
CA TYR A 564 24.65 0.09 24.58
C TYR A 564 24.71 -0.32 26.05
N THR A 565 25.43 -1.40 26.35
CA THR A 565 25.73 -1.84 27.72
C THR A 565 27.22 -1.70 28.00
N ASN A 566 27.59 -1.72 29.27
CA ASN A 566 28.99 -1.59 29.72
C ASN A 566 29.82 -2.88 29.57
N HIS A 567 29.36 -3.82 28.73
CA HIS A 567 30.02 -5.10 28.53
C HIS A 567 31.49 -4.89 28.11
N THR A 568 32.44 -5.51 28.82
CA THR A 568 33.89 -5.26 28.65
C THR A 568 34.38 -5.46 27.21
N LYS A 569 33.73 -6.39 26.50
CA LYS A 569 33.91 -6.62 25.05
C LYS A 569 33.86 -5.36 24.19
N LEU A 570 33.21 -4.28 24.64
CA LEU A 570 33.03 -3.03 23.88
C LEU A 570 33.62 -1.78 24.54
N TRP A 571 34.36 -1.92 25.64
CA TRP A 571 35.03 -0.77 26.26
C TRP A 571 35.94 -0.02 25.28
N GLY A 572 35.75 1.30 25.18
CA GLY A 572 36.47 2.15 24.22
C GLY A 572 36.13 1.87 22.75
N GLY A 573 35.07 1.11 22.47
CA GLY A 573 34.52 0.88 21.13
C GLY A 573 33.50 1.95 20.71
N TYR A 574 32.93 2.67 21.67
CA TYR A 574 31.87 3.65 21.43
C TYR A 574 32.38 5.10 21.43
N ASP A 575 31.73 5.94 20.63
CA ASP A 575 31.80 7.40 20.71
C ASP A 575 30.64 7.90 21.58
N LEU A 576 30.89 7.99 22.88
CA LEU A 576 29.93 8.47 23.89
C LEU A 576 29.94 10.01 24.03
N THR A 577 30.54 10.72 23.08
CA THR A 577 30.47 12.20 23.04
C THR A 577 29.34 12.70 22.14
N ALA A 578 28.80 11.80 21.33
CA ALA A 578 27.77 12.07 20.35
C ALA A 578 26.63 11.05 20.39
N ASP A 579 26.62 10.16 21.39
CA ASP A 579 25.52 9.24 21.60
C ASP A 579 24.27 9.96 22.06
N TYR A 580 23.13 9.28 21.93
CA TYR A 580 21.86 9.85 22.32
C TYR A 580 20.81 8.77 22.58
N ASP A 581 20.07 8.91 23.67
CA ASP A 581 18.84 8.16 23.89
C ASP A 581 17.66 8.97 23.39
N LEU A 582 17.10 8.56 22.25
CA LEU A 582 15.88 9.15 21.70
C LEU A 582 14.64 8.75 22.54
N VAL A 583 14.72 7.68 23.34
CA VAL A 583 13.65 7.20 24.23
C VAL A 583 13.60 8.00 25.53
N ALA A 584 14.74 8.25 26.15
CA ALA A 584 14.85 9.09 27.36
C ALA A 584 15.00 10.59 27.04
N ASN A 585 15.34 10.91 25.79
CA ASN A 585 15.63 12.25 25.28
C ASN A 585 16.77 12.93 26.06
N ASP A 586 17.88 12.21 26.23
CA ASP A 586 19.12 12.67 26.84
C ASP A 586 20.34 12.20 26.02
N ASP A 587 21.52 12.73 26.36
CA ASP A 587 22.79 12.40 25.70
C ASP A 587 23.43 11.13 26.31
N ASP A 588 22.63 10.13 26.74
CA ASP A 588 23.12 8.85 27.27
C ASP A 588 22.36 7.65 26.69
N ALA A 589 22.90 7.06 25.62
CA ALA A 589 22.29 5.90 24.95
C ALA A 589 22.38 4.57 25.74
N HIS A 590 22.68 4.61 27.05
CA HIS A 590 22.87 3.42 27.88
C HIS A 590 21.58 2.58 27.99
N ASP A 591 21.74 1.28 27.75
CA ASP A 591 20.72 0.29 27.95
C ASP A 591 20.79 -0.25 29.37
N GLU A 592 19.84 0.20 30.19
CA GLU A 592 19.65 -0.23 31.57
C GLU A 592 19.31 -1.73 31.74
N LEU A 593 19.23 -2.50 30.64
CA LEU A 593 18.90 -3.93 30.63
C LEU A 593 17.55 -4.23 31.29
N GLN A 594 16.61 -3.30 31.20
CA GLN A 594 15.28 -3.48 31.78
C GLN A 594 14.56 -4.59 31.04
N GLY A 595 14.49 -5.79 31.64
CA GLY A 595 13.68 -6.91 31.16
C GLY A 595 12.18 -6.57 31.07
N GLY A 596 11.43 -7.41 30.36
CA GLY A 596 9.99 -7.28 30.22
C GLY A 596 9.46 -7.84 28.91
N PHE A 597 8.13 -7.97 28.84
CA PHE A 597 7.44 -8.51 27.67
C PHE A 597 7.79 -7.71 26.39
N MET A 598 8.24 -8.41 25.34
CA MET A 598 8.63 -7.86 24.02
C MET A 598 9.81 -6.88 24.01
N LYS A 599 10.65 -6.85 25.05
CA LYS A 599 11.90 -6.08 25.07
C LYS A 599 13.07 -6.93 24.57
N ALA A 600 14.11 -6.28 24.07
CA ALA A 600 15.33 -6.93 23.61
C ALA A 600 16.58 -6.26 24.21
N PRO A 601 16.71 -6.23 25.55
CA PRO A 601 17.84 -5.58 26.20
C PRO A 601 19.18 -6.17 25.74
N GLY A 602 20.19 -5.31 25.62
CA GLY A 602 21.54 -5.67 25.19
C GLY A 602 21.69 -6.05 23.71
N HIS A 603 20.63 -5.95 22.89
CA HIS A 603 20.72 -6.24 21.45
C HIS A 603 21.70 -5.31 20.73
N GLY A 604 21.68 -4.00 21.01
CA GLY A 604 22.64 -3.06 20.44
C GLY A 604 24.10 -3.38 20.77
N THR A 605 24.39 -3.84 21.98
CA THR A 605 25.72 -4.35 22.37
C THR A 605 26.11 -5.57 21.52
N ARG A 606 25.19 -6.52 21.31
CA ARG A 606 25.46 -7.72 20.51
C ARG A 606 25.82 -7.38 19.07
N THR A 607 25.04 -6.52 18.43
CA THR A 607 25.28 -6.09 17.03
C THR A 607 26.52 -5.19 16.91
N ALA A 608 26.78 -4.32 17.90
CA ALA A 608 27.98 -3.50 17.98
C ALA A 608 29.26 -4.34 18.10
N SER A 609 29.22 -5.48 18.78
CA SER A 609 30.36 -6.39 18.93
C SER A 609 30.91 -6.89 17.60
N VAL A 610 30.03 -7.04 16.59
CA VAL A 610 30.43 -7.42 15.23
C VAL A 610 31.27 -6.33 14.57
N LEU A 611 31.03 -5.05 14.89
CA LEU A 611 31.78 -3.91 14.33
C LEU A 611 33.06 -3.63 15.13
N VAL A 612 32.90 -3.40 16.43
CA VAL A 612 33.92 -2.79 17.30
C VAL A 612 34.21 -3.62 18.56
N GLY A 613 33.84 -4.90 18.57
CA GLY A 613 34.24 -5.86 19.61
C GLY A 613 35.76 -5.93 19.78
N ASN A 614 36.23 -5.75 21.00
CA ASN A 614 37.64 -5.79 21.36
C ASN A 614 38.26 -7.18 21.14
N PRO A 615 39.56 -7.25 20.85
CA PRO A 615 40.31 -8.50 20.97
C PRO A 615 40.24 -8.99 22.41
N ALA A 616 40.54 -10.27 22.63
CA ALA A 616 40.40 -10.88 23.95
C ALA A 616 41.20 -10.12 25.01
N ALA A 617 40.49 -9.43 25.90
CA ALA A 617 41.08 -8.52 26.89
C ALA A 617 41.31 -9.23 28.23
N GLN A 618 40.37 -10.09 28.64
CA GLN A 618 40.42 -11.00 29.78
C GLN A 618 39.32 -12.06 29.60
N SER A 619 39.56 -13.26 30.13
CA SER A 619 38.69 -14.42 29.93
C SER A 619 37.31 -14.22 30.58
N LEU A 620 36.28 -13.98 29.76
CA LEU A 620 34.86 -14.10 30.12
C LEU A 620 34.55 -15.57 30.45
N ASN A 621 34.88 -16.03 31.66
CA ASN A 621 34.69 -17.42 32.09
C ASN A 621 35.28 -18.53 31.16
N GLY A 622 36.21 -18.17 30.28
CA GLY A 622 36.84 -19.08 29.30
C GLY A 622 36.18 -19.05 27.91
N HIS A 623 35.13 -18.24 27.75
CA HIS A 623 34.23 -18.25 26.60
C HIS A 623 34.45 -17.08 25.63
N ASP A 624 35.44 -16.21 25.81
CA ASP A 624 35.66 -15.11 24.86
C ASP A 624 36.12 -15.57 23.46
N GLY A 625 35.70 -14.89 22.38
CA GLY A 625 36.25 -15.22 21.06
C GLY A 625 35.71 -14.54 19.79
N ASN A 626 34.79 -13.56 19.86
CA ASN A 626 34.49 -12.71 18.69
C ASN A 626 35.56 -11.60 18.54
N LEU A 627 35.83 -11.11 17.33
CA LEU A 627 36.68 -9.94 17.06
C LEU A 627 35.98 -9.02 16.06
N GLY A 628 35.66 -7.81 16.53
CA GLY A 628 34.98 -6.80 15.72
C GLY A 628 35.72 -6.51 14.42
N LEU A 629 34.98 -6.39 13.33
CA LEU A 629 35.50 -6.24 11.98
C LEU A 629 36.41 -5.01 11.81
N LEU A 630 36.06 -3.89 12.45
CA LEU A 630 36.81 -2.63 12.40
C LEU A 630 37.91 -2.56 13.47
N ARG A 631 37.76 -3.29 14.59
CA ARG A 631 38.79 -3.39 15.63
C ARG A 631 39.93 -4.34 15.27
N GLY A 632 39.65 -5.36 14.47
CA GLY A 632 40.64 -6.30 13.96
C GLY A 632 41.58 -5.75 12.88
N LEU A 633 41.53 -4.44 12.59
CA LEU A 633 42.36 -3.79 11.56
C LEU A 633 43.56 -3.05 12.17
N PRO A 634 44.66 -2.88 11.42
CA PRO A 634 45.77 -2.05 11.85
C PRO A 634 45.31 -0.60 12.09
N LYS A 635 45.86 0.06 13.12
CA LYS A 635 45.60 1.49 13.37
C LYS A 635 46.56 2.34 12.54
N ALA A 636 46.07 3.47 12.02
CA ALA A 636 46.96 4.52 11.50
C ALA A 636 47.77 5.13 12.64
N ALA A 637 49.01 5.54 12.36
CA ALA A 637 49.83 6.26 13.32
C ALA A 637 49.11 7.55 13.76
N ASP A 638 49.15 7.84 15.06
CA ASP A 638 48.62 9.08 15.67
C ASP A 638 47.10 9.30 15.55
N LYS A 639 46.32 8.29 15.13
CA LYS A 639 44.85 8.36 15.10
C LYS A 639 44.18 7.29 15.96
N PRO A 640 43.05 7.62 16.61
CA PRO A 640 42.26 6.62 17.32
C PRO A 640 41.67 5.60 16.35
N ALA A 641 41.25 4.47 16.89
CA ALA A 641 40.54 3.47 16.10
C ALA A 641 39.06 3.85 15.98
N VAL A 642 38.40 3.44 14.90
CA VAL A 642 37.00 3.81 14.58
C VAL A 642 36.09 3.59 15.78
N LEU A 643 35.29 4.60 16.12
CA LEU A 643 34.32 4.52 17.20
C LEU A 643 32.91 4.40 16.60
N LEU A 644 32.06 3.61 17.26
CA LEU A 644 30.65 3.47 16.93
C LEU A 644 29.83 4.44 17.77
N THR A 645 28.98 5.26 17.17
CA THR A 645 28.09 6.16 17.92
C THR A 645 26.73 5.49 18.13
N PRO A 646 26.36 5.11 19.37
CA PRO A 646 25.07 4.50 19.65
C PRO A 646 23.96 5.55 19.68
N PHE A 647 22.88 5.27 18.97
CA PHE A 647 21.60 5.98 19.03
C PHE A 647 20.55 4.98 19.53
N ARG A 648 20.09 5.16 20.77
CA ARG A 648 19.05 4.33 21.35
C ARG A 648 17.70 4.83 20.88
N ILE A 649 17.03 4.05 20.02
CA ILE A 649 15.74 4.44 19.43
C ILE A 649 14.57 3.61 19.93
N ALA A 650 14.83 2.47 20.59
CA ALA A 650 13.80 1.61 21.14
C ALA A 650 14.34 0.75 22.29
N LYS A 651 13.44 0.17 23.10
CA LYS A 651 13.78 -0.90 24.07
C LYS A 651 13.56 -2.31 23.49
N SER A 652 13.21 -2.39 22.20
CA SER A 652 12.87 -3.60 21.44
C SER A 652 13.42 -3.49 20.02
N VAL A 653 13.60 -4.63 19.35
CA VAL A 653 14.00 -4.73 17.93
C VAL A 653 12.84 -4.62 16.95
N ILE A 654 11.60 -4.67 17.46
CA ILE A 654 10.41 -4.28 16.71
C ILE A 654 10.14 -2.81 17.06
N LEU A 655 10.18 -1.94 16.06
CA LEU A 655 9.83 -0.53 16.28
C LEU A 655 8.32 -0.39 16.39
N VAL A 656 7.88 -0.20 17.62
CA VAL A 656 6.50 0.00 18.02
C VAL A 656 6.39 1.38 18.66
N ASP A 657 5.63 2.30 18.05
CA ASP A 657 5.48 3.68 18.56
C ASP A 657 6.83 4.43 18.66
N ARG A 658 7.76 4.16 17.72
CA ARG A 658 9.15 4.71 17.73
C ARG A 658 9.58 5.33 16.41
N ILE A 659 8.62 5.67 15.56
CA ILE A 659 8.89 6.25 14.23
C ILE A 659 9.51 7.63 14.40
N SER A 660 9.04 8.40 15.38
CA SER A 660 9.52 9.76 15.65
C SER A 660 11.00 9.77 16.09
N GLU A 661 11.38 8.81 16.93
CA GLU A 661 12.70 8.59 17.47
C GLU A 661 13.67 8.20 16.36
N LEU A 662 13.25 7.26 15.49
CA LEU A 662 14.05 6.88 14.33
C LEU A 662 14.25 8.05 13.36
N VAL A 663 13.21 8.84 13.06
CA VAL A 663 13.33 10.01 12.17
C VAL A 663 14.34 11.01 12.72
N ARG A 664 14.20 11.38 14.01
CA ARG A 664 15.09 12.31 14.68
C ARG A 664 16.52 11.80 14.76
N GLY A 665 16.68 10.51 15.06
CA GLY A 665 17.98 9.86 15.10
C GLY A 665 18.69 9.90 13.74
N VAL A 666 18.00 9.50 12.66
CA VAL A 666 18.56 9.51 11.31
C VAL A 666 18.89 10.93 10.87
N HIS A 667 18.01 11.89 11.13
CA HIS A 667 18.26 13.30 10.83
C HIS A 667 19.51 13.82 11.56
N ARG A 668 19.59 13.62 12.88
CA ARG A 668 20.75 14.01 13.71
C ARG A 668 22.05 13.39 13.20
N ALA A 669 22.05 12.10 12.87
CA ALA A 669 23.24 11.43 12.34
C ALA A 669 23.61 11.97 10.94
N VAL A 670 22.66 12.09 10.03
CA VAL A 670 22.94 12.55 8.66
C VAL A 670 23.43 14.01 8.65
N ASP A 671 22.84 14.89 9.46
CA ASP A 671 23.26 16.30 9.59
C ASP A 671 24.59 16.47 10.31
N ALA A 672 24.89 15.58 11.26
CA ALA A 672 26.22 15.47 11.85
C ALA A 672 27.25 14.83 10.89
N GLY A 673 26.87 14.58 9.63
CA GLY A 673 27.74 14.15 8.55
C GLY A 673 28.13 12.68 8.61
N PHE A 674 27.35 11.81 9.26
CA PHE A 674 27.63 10.39 9.32
C PHE A 674 27.49 9.74 7.93
N PRO A 675 28.58 9.22 7.33
CA PRO A 675 28.53 8.64 6.00
C PRO A 675 27.96 7.21 5.97
N VAL A 676 27.93 6.51 7.11
CA VAL A 676 27.38 5.15 7.25
C VAL A 676 26.44 5.09 8.45
N LEU A 677 25.27 4.52 8.22
CA LEU A 677 24.25 4.26 9.23
C LEU A 677 23.99 2.75 9.25
N THR A 678 23.85 2.16 10.44
CA THR A 678 23.48 0.75 10.59
C THR A 678 22.25 0.61 11.49
N MET A 679 21.32 -0.23 11.08
CA MET A 679 20.08 -0.47 11.82
C MET A 679 19.70 -1.95 11.76
N SER A 680 19.76 -2.60 12.92
CA SER A 680 19.51 -4.03 13.09
C SER A 680 18.11 -4.30 13.67
N MET A 681 17.13 -3.53 13.21
CA MET A 681 15.74 -3.58 13.63
C MET A 681 14.84 -3.09 12.50
N GLY A 682 13.53 -3.30 12.61
CA GLY A 682 12.60 -2.90 11.57
C GLY A 682 11.16 -2.84 12.04
N THR A 683 10.31 -2.36 11.13
CA THR A 683 8.87 -2.26 11.34
C THR A 683 8.12 -2.30 10.01
N LEU A 684 6.82 -2.07 10.06
CA LEU A 684 6.02 -1.82 8.89
C LEU A 684 6.44 -0.53 8.20
N GLY A 685 6.50 -0.61 6.88
CA GLY A 685 6.74 0.59 6.11
C GLY A 685 5.58 1.56 6.17
N ASN A 686 5.85 2.78 6.64
CA ASN A 686 5.01 3.96 6.44
C ASN A 686 5.75 5.00 5.57
N ARG A 687 5.04 6.03 5.13
CA ARG A 687 5.62 7.04 4.22
C ARG A 687 6.68 7.92 4.86
N VAL A 688 6.57 8.19 6.15
CA VAL A 688 7.56 8.98 6.90
C VAL A 688 8.92 8.28 6.81
N LEU A 689 8.96 6.95 7.01
CA LEU A 689 10.18 6.16 6.86
C LEU A 689 10.70 6.13 5.42
N ALA A 690 9.82 6.20 4.41
CA ALA A 690 10.23 6.31 3.02
C ALA A 690 10.90 7.66 2.71
N GLU A 691 10.39 8.76 3.29
CA GLU A 691 11.01 10.09 3.19
C GLU A 691 12.32 10.18 3.96
N VAL A 692 12.42 9.56 5.14
CA VAL A 692 13.68 9.49 5.90
C VAL A 692 14.72 8.66 5.17
N ALA A 693 14.33 7.54 4.55
CA ALA A 693 15.21 6.75 3.69
C ALA A 693 15.73 7.59 2.51
N ARG A 694 14.84 8.34 1.85
CA ARG A 694 15.20 9.28 0.78
C ARG A 694 16.13 10.38 1.29
N TYR A 695 15.87 10.93 2.47
CA TYR A 695 16.67 11.98 3.09
C TYR A 695 18.13 11.57 3.27
N ALA A 696 18.35 10.37 3.82
CA ALA A 696 19.69 9.79 3.99
C ALA A 696 20.35 9.51 2.62
N TYR A 697 19.58 8.95 1.68
CA TYR A 697 20.04 8.66 0.33
C TYR A 697 20.49 9.90 -0.44
N ASP A 698 19.66 10.96 -0.47
CA ASP A 698 19.92 12.21 -1.18
C ASP A 698 21.17 12.94 -0.65
N ARG A 699 21.54 12.70 0.61
CA ARG A 699 22.75 13.23 1.27
C ARG A 699 23.96 12.30 1.18
N GLY A 700 23.81 11.14 0.55
CA GLY A 700 24.90 10.20 0.33
C GLY A 700 25.30 9.43 1.59
N SER A 701 24.43 9.29 2.58
CA SER A 701 24.65 8.40 3.73
C SER A 701 24.25 6.97 3.34
N ILE A 702 25.19 6.03 3.46
CA ILE A 702 24.95 4.61 3.17
C ILE A 702 24.26 4.01 4.39
N TRP A 703 22.96 3.70 4.25
CA TRP A 703 22.18 3.12 5.34
C TRP A 703 22.00 1.61 5.14
N CYS A 704 22.62 0.82 6.00
CA CYS A 704 22.52 -0.63 6.01
C CYS A 704 21.41 -1.08 6.99
N CYS A 705 20.45 -1.86 6.50
CA CYS A 705 19.31 -2.29 7.29
C CYS A 705 19.04 -3.79 7.16
N ALA A 706 18.61 -4.39 8.27
CA ALA A 706 18.21 -5.79 8.32
C ALA A 706 16.98 -6.05 7.42
N ALA A 707 17.00 -7.16 6.67
CA ALA A 707 15.85 -7.58 5.87
C ALA A 707 14.64 -7.99 6.73
N GLY A 708 14.87 -8.39 7.98
CA GLY A 708 13.85 -8.84 8.92
C GLY A 708 13.94 -10.34 9.22
N ASN A 709 13.32 -10.78 10.31
CA ASN A 709 13.35 -12.16 10.78
C ASN A 709 11.95 -12.79 10.70
N GLN A 710 11.86 -14.01 10.16
CA GLN A 710 10.73 -14.97 10.24
C GLN A 710 9.39 -14.55 9.62
N VAL A 711 9.25 -13.30 9.18
CA VAL A 711 8.06 -12.82 8.47
C VAL A 711 8.13 -13.05 6.95
N LYS A 712 9.25 -13.60 6.44
CA LYS A 712 9.51 -14.03 5.04
C LYS A 712 9.46 -12.95 3.95
N PHE A 713 9.10 -11.70 4.25
CA PHE A 713 9.19 -10.53 3.36
C PHE A 713 10.04 -9.43 3.99
N VAL A 714 10.56 -8.51 3.17
CA VAL A 714 11.47 -7.45 3.65
C VAL A 714 10.72 -6.37 4.45
N VAL A 715 11.22 -6.08 5.66
CA VAL A 715 10.65 -5.04 6.55
C VAL A 715 11.20 -3.64 6.23
N ALA A 716 10.56 -2.60 6.73
CA ALA A 716 11.08 -1.24 6.65
C ALA A 716 12.10 -0.97 7.78
N PRO A 717 13.12 -0.12 7.53
CA PRO A 717 13.37 0.64 6.31
C PRO A 717 14.05 -0.15 5.18
N GLY A 718 14.48 -1.40 5.42
CA GLY A 718 15.20 -2.23 4.44
C GLY A 718 14.52 -2.37 3.07
N LYS A 719 13.19 -2.27 3.00
CA LYS A 719 12.44 -2.35 1.73
C LYS A 719 12.52 -1.08 0.85
N TYR A 720 13.01 0.04 1.36
CA TYR A 720 12.96 1.31 0.64
C TYR A 720 14.13 1.50 -0.33
N PRO A 721 13.90 2.11 -1.51
CA PRO A 721 14.98 2.50 -2.41
C PRO A 721 16.03 3.34 -1.68
N GLY A 722 17.30 3.26 -2.07
CA GLY A 722 18.38 4.01 -1.42
C GLY A 722 18.88 3.41 -0.08
N VAL A 723 18.16 2.46 0.53
CA VAL A 723 18.64 1.68 1.68
C VAL A 723 19.34 0.41 1.19
N ILE A 724 20.41 -0.01 1.87
CA ILE A 724 21.11 -1.28 1.60
C ILE A 724 20.48 -2.38 2.45
N CYS A 725 19.66 -3.24 1.84
CA CYS A 725 18.95 -4.31 2.51
C CYS A 725 19.82 -5.58 2.66
N VAL A 726 19.92 -6.11 3.88
CA VAL A 726 20.83 -7.21 4.22
C VAL A 726 20.07 -8.45 4.69
N ALA A 727 20.19 -9.54 3.93
CA ALA A 727 19.73 -10.88 4.32
C ALA A 727 20.83 -11.69 5.04
N ALA A 728 20.45 -12.80 5.68
CA ALA A 728 21.34 -13.61 6.50
C ALA A 728 21.68 -14.97 5.87
N SER A 729 22.96 -15.34 5.93
CA SER A 729 23.48 -16.68 5.64
C SER A 729 23.95 -17.41 6.89
N ASN A 730 24.18 -18.70 6.75
CA ASN A 730 24.64 -19.60 7.80
C ASN A 730 26.07 -20.11 7.61
N PRO A 731 26.64 -20.86 8.57
CA PRO A 731 28.00 -21.40 8.49
C PRO A 731 28.28 -22.32 7.29
N ASP A 732 27.24 -22.77 6.58
CA ASP A 732 27.32 -23.56 5.35
C ASP A 732 27.21 -22.75 4.06
N ASP A 733 27.27 -21.42 4.14
CA ASP A 733 26.97 -20.49 3.04
C ASP A 733 25.52 -20.58 2.51
N GLY A 734 24.64 -21.33 3.18
CA GLY A 734 23.22 -21.40 2.86
C GLY A 734 22.43 -20.22 3.41
N PRO A 735 21.19 -19.99 2.93
CA PRO A 735 20.30 -19.02 3.55
C PRO A 735 19.93 -19.46 4.97
N TRP A 736 19.94 -18.52 5.92
CA TRP A 736 19.31 -18.75 7.21
C TRP A 736 17.79 -18.94 7.01
N SER A 737 17.21 -19.97 7.60
CA SER A 737 15.78 -20.27 7.47
C SER A 737 14.89 -19.14 7.99
N GLY A 738 15.36 -18.38 8.97
CA GLY A 738 14.71 -17.21 9.54
C GLY A 738 14.90 -15.92 8.74
N SER A 739 15.72 -15.87 7.69
CA SER A 739 15.96 -14.64 6.94
C SER A 739 14.74 -14.25 6.09
N CYS A 740 14.33 -12.99 6.20
CA CYS A 740 13.45 -12.39 5.20
C CYS A 740 14.17 -12.26 3.85
N ARG A 741 13.38 -12.19 2.78
CA ARG A 741 13.83 -12.32 1.39
C ARG A 741 12.89 -11.59 0.43
N GLY A 742 13.42 -11.14 -0.69
CA GLY A 742 12.66 -10.36 -1.69
C GLY A 742 13.57 -9.74 -2.75
N LEU A 743 12.96 -9.03 -3.69
CA LEU A 743 13.69 -8.27 -4.72
C LEU A 743 14.41 -7.06 -4.15
N GLU A 744 14.02 -6.63 -2.94
CA GLU A 744 14.59 -5.51 -2.22
C GLU A 744 15.94 -5.86 -1.57
N VAL A 745 16.29 -7.15 -1.44
CA VAL A 745 17.55 -7.57 -0.82
C VAL A 745 18.75 -7.26 -1.72
N ASP A 746 19.66 -6.42 -1.23
CA ASP A 746 20.86 -6.01 -1.95
C ASP A 746 22.03 -6.99 -1.81
N ILE A 747 22.13 -7.65 -0.66
CA ILE A 747 23.25 -8.53 -0.34
C ILE A 747 22.88 -9.51 0.78
N THR A 748 23.57 -10.64 0.85
CA THR A 748 23.55 -11.54 2.00
C THR A 748 24.87 -11.45 2.78
N ALA A 749 24.79 -11.51 4.11
CA ALA A 749 25.94 -11.60 5.00
C ALA A 749 25.71 -12.61 6.14
N PRO A 750 26.75 -13.06 6.87
CA PRO A 750 26.59 -14.00 7.98
C PRO A 750 25.65 -13.53 9.07
N GLY A 751 24.63 -14.33 9.39
CA GLY A 751 23.64 -13.97 10.40
C GLY A 751 23.02 -15.14 11.17
N GLU A 752 23.30 -16.41 10.86
CA GLU A 752 22.91 -17.55 11.71
C GLU A 752 24.11 -17.99 12.55
N ASP A 753 23.92 -18.12 13.86
CA ASP A 753 24.93 -18.50 14.84
C ASP A 753 26.24 -17.66 14.73
N VAL A 754 26.07 -16.35 14.93
CA VAL A 754 27.14 -15.37 15.09
C VAL A 754 27.48 -15.24 16.57
N TYR A 755 28.76 -15.31 16.92
CA TYR A 755 29.20 -15.27 18.31
C TYR A 755 29.18 -13.85 18.89
N VAL A 756 28.40 -13.59 19.94
CA VAL A 756 28.09 -12.26 20.45
C VAL A 756 28.12 -12.20 21.99
N PRO A 757 28.39 -11.03 22.59
CA PRO A 757 28.42 -10.83 24.04
C PRO A 757 27.01 -10.86 24.65
N ILE A 758 26.88 -11.45 25.84
CA ILE A 758 25.64 -11.56 26.59
C ILE A 758 25.92 -11.32 28.07
N LEU A 759 24.85 -11.18 28.87
CA LEU A 759 24.93 -11.48 30.30
C LEU A 759 24.40 -12.90 30.53
N ASN A 760 24.94 -13.61 31.50
CA ASN A 760 24.34 -14.88 31.94
C ASN A 760 23.25 -14.65 33.00
N ASP A 761 22.61 -15.73 33.45
CA ASP A 761 21.54 -15.68 34.46
C ASP A 761 21.99 -15.06 35.80
N ASP A 762 23.29 -15.14 36.11
CA ASP A 762 23.92 -14.54 37.29
C ASP A 762 24.30 -13.06 37.10
N ASN A 763 23.99 -12.47 35.93
CA ASN A 763 24.41 -11.12 35.47
C ASN A 763 25.93 -10.95 35.32
N GLU A 764 26.65 -12.05 35.10
CA GLU A 764 28.05 -12.01 34.71
C GLU A 764 28.17 -11.90 33.19
N GLU A 765 29.25 -11.29 32.71
CA GLU A 765 29.51 -11.19 31.27
C GLU A 765 29.91 -12.56 30.67
N ASP A 766 29.27 -12.94 29.57
CA ASP A 766 29.55 -14.18 28.84
C ASP A 766 29.35 -13.99 27.33
N MET A 767 29.45 -15.07 26.55
CA MET A 767 29.31 -15.08 25.10
C MET A 767 28.42 -16.24 24.64
N ALA A 768 27.59 -16.01 23.64
CA ALA A 768 26.75 -17.04 23.02
C ALA A 768 26.62 -16.85 21.50
N TYR A 769 26.08 -17.86 20.82
CA TYR A 769 25.75 -17.78 19.40
C TYR A 769 24.31 -17.26 19.20
N GLY A 770 24.19 -16.09 18.56
CA GLY A 770 22.90 -15.50 18.18
C GLY A 770 22.62 -15.61 16.69
N SER A 771 21.35 -15.64 16.29
CA SER A 771 20.92 -15.60 14.89
C SER A 771 20.14 -14.31 14.56
N GLY A 772 19.99 -13.96 13.29
CA GLY A 772 19.37 -12.69 12.90
C GLY A 772 19.94 -12.04 11.66
N THR A 773 19.06 -11.44 10.85
CA THR A 773 19.48 -10.41 9.86
C THR A 773 20.10 -9.19 10.55
N SER A 774 19.79 -9.01 11.84
CA SER A 774 20.44 -8.09 12.78
C SER A 774 21.96 -8.29 12.92
N TYR A 775 22.45 -9.53 12.85
CA TYR A 775 23.89 -9.82 12.90
C TYR A 775 24.55 -9.78 11.52
N ALA A 776 23.77 -9.97 10.44
CA ALA A 776 24.25 -9.80 9.07
C ALA A 776 24.53 -8.33 8.73
N THR A 777 23.65 -7.42 9.15
CA THR A 777 23.70 -5.99 8.80
C THR A 777 25.02 -5.28 9.15
N PRO A 778 25.60 -5.47 10.37
CA PRO A 778 26.86 -4.85 10.74
C PRO A 778 28.06 -5.26 9.86
N HIS A 779 28.05 -6.45 9.26
CA HIS A 779 29.11 -6.86 8.32
C HIS A 779 29.15 -5.95 7.09
N VAL A 780 27.96 -5.58 6.57
CA VAL A 780 27.83 -4.71 5.40
C VAL A 780 28.15 -3.26 5.76
N ALA A 781 27.77 -2.81 6.96
CA ALA A 781 28.14 -1.48 7.45
C ALA A 781 29.66 -1.31 7.63
N ALA A 782 30.36 -2.32 8.17
CA ALA A 782 31.82 -2.33 8.21
C ALA A 782 32.42 -2.28 6.79
N ALA A 783 31.87 -3.05 5.85
CA ALA A 783 32.33 -3.04 4.46
C ALA A 783 32.13 -1.67 3.78
N ALA A 784 31.03 -0.98 4.07
CA ALA A 784 30.77 0.38 3.59
C ALA A 784 31.82 1.38 4.07
N LEU A 785 32.18 1.36 5.36
CA LEU A 785 33.25 2.21 5.91
C LEU A 785 34.60 1.96 5.23
N LEU A 786 34.97 0.69 5.04
CA LEU A 786 36.22 0.33 4.38
C LEU A 786 36.25 0.77 2.92
N TRP A 787 35.13 0.61 2.21
CA TRP A 787 34.98 1.07 0.84
C TRP A 787 35.13 2.59 0.74
N LEU A 788 34.47 3.35 1.62
CA LEU A 788 34.61 4.80 1.67
C LEU A 788 36.06 5.22 1.96
N ALA A 789 36.71 4.59 2.93
CA ALA A 789 38.09 4.88 3.30
C ALA A 789 39.06 4.60 2.13
N ARG A 790 38.87 3.49 1.43
CA ARG A 790 39.71 3.08 0.30
C ARG A 790 39.54 3.98 -0.93
N HIS A 791 38.35 4.53 -1.13
CA HIS A 791 38.00 5.29 -2.33
C HIS A 791 37.85 6.79 -2.07
N GLN A 792 38.17 7.29 -0.86
CA GLN A 792 37.89 8.67 -0.44
C GLN A 792 38.31 9.73 -1.46
N THR A 793 39.47 9.59 -2.10
CA THR A 793 39.99 10.54 -3.11
C THR A 793 39.37 10.40 -4.50
N ALA A 794 38.79 9.23 -4.81
CA ALA A 794 38.17 8.93 -6.09
C ALA A 794 36.64 9.11 -6.08
N LEU A 795 36.01 9.16 -4.90
CA LEU A 795 34.58 9.42 -4.71
C LEU A 795 34.23 10.89 -4.90
N ASN A 796 34.39 11.38 -6.13
CA ASN A 796 34.01 12.73 -6.55
C ASN A 796 32.83 12.66 -7.53
N TYR A 797 31.65 12.35 -7.01
CA TYR A 797 30.41 12.36 -7.79
C TYR A 797 29.71 13.72 -7.70
N PRO A 798 29.06 14.19 -8.79
CA PRO A 798 28.38 15.49 -8.79
C PRO A 798 27.18 15.55 -7.83
N GLU A 799 26.54 14.42 -7.54
CA GLU A 799 25.39 14.34 -6.64
C GLU A 799 25.67 13.38 -5.48
N PRO A 800 25.31 13.71 -4.22
CA PRO A 800 25.66 12.87 -3.07
C PRO A 800 25.06 11.46 -3.12
N TRP A 801 23.84 11.29 -3.63
CA TRP A 801 23.18 9.99 -3.76
C TRP A 801 23.96 8.98 -4.62
N GLN A 802 24.79 9.46 -5.55
CA GLN A 802 25.62 8.61 -6.39
C GLN A 802 26.64 7.83 -5.58
N ARG A 803 27.05 8.31 -4.40
CA ARG A 803 27.89 7.54 -3.48
C ARG A 803 27.21 6.24 -3.06
N VAL A 804 25.92 6.29 -2.75
CA VAL A 804 25.15 5.11 -2.31
C VAL A 804 24.99 4.12 -3.46
N GLU A 805 24.66 4.61 -4.65
CA GLU A 805 24.53 3.74 -5.84
C GLU A 805 25.88 3.18 -6.31
N ALA A 806 26.96 3.93 -6.18
CA ALA A 806 28.30 3.43 -6.46
C ALA A 806 28.69 2.31 -5.49
N PHE A 807 28.36 2.46 -4.21
CA PHE A 807 28.55 1.39 -3.23
C PHE A 807 27.70 0.16 -3.59
N ARG A 808 26.40 0.33 -3.86
CA ARG A 808 25.48 -0.75 -4.27
C ARG A 808 25.98 -1.48 -5.53
N TYR A 809 26.47 -0.73 -6.51
CA TYR A 809 27.08 -1.25 -7.74
C TYR A 809 28.31 -2.14 -7.45
N CYS A 810 29.21 -1.68 -6.57
CA CYS A 810 30.42 -2.41 -6.21
C CYS A 810 30.10 -3.63 -5.35
N LEU A 811 29.13 -3.49 -4.44
CA LEU A 811 28.63 -4.56 -3.58
C LEU A 811 28.07 -5.72 -4.41
N ALA A 812 27.23 -5.43 -5.39
CA ALA A 812 26.64 -6.46 -6.25
C ALA A 812 27.67 -7.22 -7.10
N ARG A 813 28.72 -6.53 -7.57
CA ARG A 813 29.78 -7.14 -8.41
C ARG A 813 30.83 -7.91 -7.64
N SER A 814 31.05 -7.56 -6.38
CA SER A 814 32.02 -8.23 -5.51
C SER A 814 31.43 -9.42 -4.78
N ALA A 815 30.09 -9.50 -4.65
CA ALA A 815 29.39 -10.59 -4.01
C ALA A 815 29.83 -11.96 -4.56
N ARG A 816 30.01 -12.93 -3.66
CA ARG A 816 30.26 -14.32 -4.02
C ARG A 816 28.93 -15.02 -4.25
N PRO A 817 28.59 -15.41 -5.49
CA PRO A 817 27.36 -16.15 -5.74
C PRO A 817 27.44 -17.52 -5.09
N VAL A 818 26.32 -17.95 -4.50
CA VAL A 818 26.17 -19.26 -3.87
C VAL A 818 24.89 -19.88 -4.43
N PRO A 819 24.91 -21.10 -5.00
CA PRO A 819 23.74 -21.69 -5.66
C PRO A 819 22.47 -21.76 -4.79
N GLN A 820 22.64 -21.91 -3.48
CA GLN A 820 21.55 -21.94 -2.49
C GLN A 820 20.91 -20.57 -2.26
N LEU A 821 21.63 -19.48 -2.56
CA LEU A 821 21.17 -18.10 -2.43
C LEU A 821 20.70 -17.59 -3.80
N ARG A 822 19.39 -17.70 -4.02
CA ARG A 822 18.74 -17.19 -5.23
C ARG A 822 18.87 -15.66 -5.34
N PRO A 823 19.37 -15.11 -6.47
CA PRO A 823 19.54 -13.66 -6.65
C PRO A 823 18.26 -12.84 -6.48
N ASP A 824 17.11 -13.38 -6.90
CA ASP A 824 15.81 -12.73 -6.80
C ASP A 824 15.20 -12.74 -5.38
N LYS A 825 15.90 -13.35 -4.42
CA LYS A 825 15.43 -13.50 -3.03
C LYS A 825 16.44 -12.99 -1.99
N PHE A 826 17.72 -13.24 -2.24
CA PHE A 826 18.80 -13.04 -1.27
C PHE A 826 19.90 -12.09 -1.80
N GLY A 827 19.61 -11.36 -2.87
CA GLY A 827 20.60 -10.55 -3.57
C GLY A 827 21.68 -11.40 -4.27
N PRO A 828 22.69 -10.76 -4.87
CA PRO A 828 23.63 -11.38 -5.78
C PRO A 828 24.56 -12.43 -5.14
N GLY A 829 24.61 -12.52 -3.81
CA GLY A 829 25.38 -13.53 -3.10
C GLY A 829 25.86 -13.05 -1.72
N ILE A 830 26.87 -13.75 -1.18
CA ILE A 830 27.49 -13.41 0.11
C ILE A 830 28.53 -12.31 -0.08
N LEU A 831 28.51 -11.30 0.79
CA LEU A 831 29.51 -10.23 0.89
C LEU A 831 30.96 -10.77 0.78
N GLN A 832 31.81 -10.08 0.00
CA GLN A 832 33.27 -10.32 -0.04
C GLN A 832 34.01 -8.97 0.01
N VAL A 833 34.57 -8.63 1.16
CA VAL A 833 35.15 -7.29 1.40
C VAL A 833 36.48 -7.10 0.69
N ASP A 834 37.32 -8.12 0.63
CA ASP A 834 38.54 -8.12 -0.20
C ASP A 834 38.24 -7.75 -1.65
N LYS A 835 37.23 -8.40 -2.24
CA LYS A 835 36.81 -8.13 -3.61
C LYS A 835 36.13 -6.78 -3.77
N LEU A 836 35.31 -6.37 -2.81
CA LEU A 836 34.60 -5.09 -2.82
C LEU A 836 35.57 -3.91 -2.98
N LEU A 837 36.70 -3.96 -2.29
CA LEU A 837 37.73 -2.92 -2.33
C LEU A 837 38.57 -2.93 -3.62
N GLU A 838 38.43 -3.96 -4.46
CA GLU A 838 39.10 -4.08 -5.75
C GLU A 838 38.20 -3.70 -6.94
N VAL A 839 36.88 -3.61 -6.76
CA VAL A 839 35.96 -3.25 -7.84
C VAL A 839 36.23 -1.82 -8.31
N ALA A 840 36.38 -1.65 -9.63
CA ALA A 840 36.50 -0.32 -10.22
C ALA A 840 35.20 0.48 -9.99
N LEU A 841 35.36 1.74 -9.57
CA LEU A 841 34.22 2.63 -9.36
C LEU A 841 33.47 2.89 -10.68
N PRO A 842 32.13 2.84 -10.67
CA PRO A 842 31.33 3.22 -11.83
C PRO A 842 31.47 4.71 -12.15
N THR A 843 31.26 5.08 -13.41
CA THR A 843 31.16 6.50 -13.78
C THR A 843 29.79 7.06 -13.41
N ALA A 844 29.70 8.37 -13.22
CA ALA A 844 28.48 9.05 -12.78
C ALA A 844 27.26 8.76 -13.68
N ASP A 845 27.46 8.59 -14.99
CA ASP A 845 26.44 8.29 -16.00
C ASP A 845 25.92 6.84 -15.96
N GLN A 846 26.66 5.93 -15.32
CA GLN A 846 26.23 4.54 -15.11
C GLN A 846 25.28 4.39 -13.93
N LEU A 847 25.23 5.40 -13.06
CA LEU A 847 24.43 5.39 -11.83
C LEU A 847 23.06 5.99 -12.09
N ARG A 848 22.03 5.36 -11.54
CA ARG A 848 20.64 5.81 -11.68
C ARG A 848 20.11 6.21 -10.34
N TYR A 849 19.46 7.37 -10.29
CA TYR A 849 18.79 7.84 -9.10
C TYR A 849 17.64 6.87 -8.77
N ALA A 850 17.62 6.37 -7.52
CA ALA A 850 16.71 5.30 -7.11
C ALA A 850 15.24 5.75 -7.00
N TYR A 851 15.00 7.06 -7.01
CA TYR A 851 13.68 7.66 -7.00
C TYR A 851 13.45 8.36 -8.33
N PRO A 852 12.46 8.02 -9.16
CA PRO A 852 12.27 8.69 -10.45
C PRO A 852 12.13 10.22 -10.30
N ASP A 853 12.80 10.92 -11.20
CA ASP A 853 13.17 12.34 -11.18
C ASP A 853 12.01 13.27 -10.77
N GLY A 854 12.05 13.67 -9.51
CA GLY A 854 11.30 14.78 -8.97
C GLY A 854 12.11 15.35 -7.83
N ARG A 855 13.19 16.08 -8.15
CA ARG A 855 13.82 16.98 -7.17
C ARG A 855 12.78 18.04 -6.81
N GLY A 856 12.05 17.82 -5.72
CA GLY A 856 11.14 18.79 -5.13
C GLY A 856 9.77 18.98 -5.78
N GLN A 857 9.25 18.06 -6.60
CA GLN A 857 7.82 18.10 -6.94
C GLN A 857 7.01 17.30 -5.91
N GLU A 858 6.06 17.99 -5.28
CA GLU A 858 5.12 17.41 -4.31
C GLU A 858 4.43 16.18 -4.92
N ARG A 859 4.51 15.06 -4.19
CA ARG A 859 3.72 13.85 -4.48
C ARG A 859 2.24 14.20 -4.42
N GLY A 860 1.53 13.96 -5.52
CA GLY A 860 0.10 14.22 -5.60
C GLY A 860 -0.73 13.34 -4.65
N PRO A 861 -1.98 13.74 -4.34
CA PRO A 861 -2.84 13.06 -3.35
C PRO A 861 -3.18 11.59 -3.67
N SER A 862 -2.83 11.08 -4.85
CA SER A 862 -2.98 9.67 -5.27
C SER A 862 -1.93 8.71 -4.70
N ASP A 863 -0.80 9.21 -4.19
CA ASP A 863 0.16 8.38 -3.44
C ASP A 863 -0.35 8.07 -2.03
N ARG A 864 -1.47 8.69 -1.59
CA ARG A 864 -2.06 8.53 -0.26
C ARG A 864 -2.66 7.14 -0.07
N GLN A 865 -2.02 6.31 0.76
CA GLN A 865 -2.67 5.11 1.26
C GLN A 865 -3.89 5.54 2.09
N PRO A 866 -5.12 5.09 1.77
CA PRO A 866 -6.30 5.46 2.54
C PRO A 866 -6.11 5.08 4.02
N LEU A 867 -6.60 5.92 4.95
CA LEU A 867 -6.48 5.67 6.39
C LEU A 867 -7.01 4.28 6.78
N ALA A 868 -8.09 3.81 6.14
CA ALA A 868 -8.64 2.47 6.32
C ALA A 868 -7.69 1.34 5.89
N MET A 869 -6.88 1.54 4.85
CA MET A 869 -5.87 0.55 4.44
C MET A 869 -4.68 0.54 5.41
N ARG A 870 -4.29 1.72 5.92
CA ARG A 870 -3.27 1.86 6.97
C ARG A 870 -3.73 1.19 8.27
N GLU A 871 -5.00 1.34 8.62
CA GLU A 871 -5.65 0.67 9.75
C GLU A 871 -5.75 -0.86 9.55
N LEU A 872 -6.11 -1.35 8.35
CA LEU A 872 -6.20 -2.77 8.06
C LEU A 872 -4.82 -3.46 8.13
N VAL A 873 -3.79 -2.83 7.55
CA VAL A 873 -2.40 -3.29 7.64
C VAL A 873 -1.95 -3.34 9.11
N TYR A 874 -2.32 -2.34 9.92
CA TYR A 874 -2.06 -2.33 11.37
C TYR A 874 -2.78 -3.48 12.10
N LYS A 875 -4.07 -3.73 11.81
CA LYS A 875 -4.87 -4.80 12.45
C LYS A 875 -4.43 -6.21 12.05
N ASP A 876 -4.07 -6.43 10.79
CA ASP A 876 -3.54 -7.71 10.31
C ASP A 876 -2.21 -8.03 11.00
N TRP A 877 -1.38 -7.02 11.24
CA TRP A 877 -0.12 -7.18 11.96
C TRP A 877 -0.29 -7.46 13.44
N GLN A 878 -1.28 -6.85 14.08
CA GLN A 878 -1.67 -7.23 15.44
C GLN A 878 -2.02 -8.72 15.54
N GLN A 879 -2.67 -9.27 14.50
CA GLN A 879 -2.95 -10.71 14.44
C GLN A 879 -1.70 -11.55 14.21
N VAL A 880 -0.76 -11.10 13.36
CA VAL A 880 0.55 -11.76 13.15
C VAL A 880 1.36 -11.77 14.45
N LEU A 881 1.48 -10.64 15.14
CA LEU A 881 2.19 -10.51 16.42
C LEU A 881 1.51 -11.36 17.51
N ALA A 882 0.17 -11.38 17.57
CA ALA A 882 -0.60 -12.22 18.49
C ALA A 882 -0.45 -13.73 18.21
N ALA A 883 -0.19 -14.12 16.96
CA ALA A 883 0.05 -15.52 16.57
C ALA A 883 1.48 -15.99 16.91
N THR A 884 2.48 -15.10 16.82
CA THR A 884 3.86 -15.36 17.26
C THR A 884 4.03 -15.41 18.78
N THR A 885 3.04 -14.97 19.57
CA THR A 885 3.13 -14.82 21.04
C THR A 885 2.40 -15.89 21.87
N ARG A 886 1.75 -16.88 21.24
CA ARG A 886 1.01 -17.94 21.95
C ARG A 886 1.56 -19.34 21.62
N PRO A 887 2.43 -19.93 22.46
CA PRO A 887 2.74 -21.35 22.36
C PRO A 887 1.60 -22.17 22.97
N GLY A 888 1.06 -23.14 22.23
CA GLY A 888 0.33 -24.28 22.82
C GLY A 888 -1.19 -24.35 22.65
N ILE A 889 -1.86 -23.39 22.01
CA ILE A 889 -3.25 -23.63 21.57
C ILE A 889 -3.18 -24.15 20.14
N ALA A 890 -3.33 -25.47 20.00
CA ALA A 890 -3.83 -26.04 18.76
C ALA A 890 -5.14 -25.31 18.46
N ALA A 891 -5.11 -24.36 17.53
CA ALA A 891 -6.32 -23.89 16.90
C ALA A 891 -6.90 -25.13 16.22
N ALA A 892 -7.87 -25.78 16.87
CA ALA A 892 -8.77 -26.68 16.21
C ALA A 892 -9.46 -25.83 15.15
N VAL A 893 -8.89 -25.82 13.94
CA VAL A 893 -9.52 -25.28 12.75
C VAL A 893 -10.65 -26.24 12.44
N GLY A 894 -11.78 -26.02 13.09
CA GLY A 894 -13.03 -26.68 12.72
C GLY A 894 -13.29 -26.43 11.23
N HIS A 895 -13.83 -27.44 10.56
CA HIS A 895 -14.06 -27.49 9.11
C HIS A 895 -14.73 -26.24 8.50
N GLU A 896 -15.40 -25.41 9.30
CA GLU A 896 -16.00 -24.13 8.88
C GLU A 896 -14.99 -22.97 8.68
N ARG A 897 -13.75 -23.08 9.18
CA ARG A 897 -12.71 -22.04 9.04
C ARG A 897 -11.68 -22.30 7.93
N MET A 898 -11.76 -23.42 7.22
CA MET A 898 -10.88 -23.69 6.06
C MET A 898 -11.21 -22.82 4.83
N GLY A 899 -12.43 -22.26 4.75
CA GLY A 899 -12.78 -21.28 3.71
C GLY A 899 -12.07 -19.92 3.88
N ALA A 900 -11.68 -19.55 5.09
CA ALA A 900 -10.96 -18.30 5.36
C ALA A 900 -9.47 -18.38 5.00
N ALA A 901 -8.90 -19.57 4.86
CA ALA A 901 -7.51 -19.76 4.42
C ALA A 901 -7.31 -19.39 2.94
N LEU A 902 -8.38 -19.29 2.14
CA LEU A 902 -8.35 -18.82 0.75
C LEU A 902 -8.49 -17.28 0.63
N ALA A 903 -8.88 -16.60 1.71
CA ALA A 903 -9.01 -15.14 1.79
C ALA A 903 -7.76 -14.43 2.35
N LEU A 904 -6.75 -15.21 2.72
CA LEU A 904 -5.47 -14.70 3.19
C LEU A 904 -4.64 -14.19 2.01
N SER A 905 -3.88 -13.11 2.22
CA SER A 905 -2.83 -12.70 1.29
C SER A 905 -1.82 -13.86 1.10
N GLU A 906 -1.14 -13.92 -0.05
CA GLU A 906 -0.15 -14.97 -0.34
C GLU A 906 0.85 -15.23 0.83
N PRO A 907 1.34 -14.19 1.55
CA PRO A 907 2.16 -14.37 2.75
C PRO A 907 1.47 -15.11 3.91
N ALA A 908 0.18 -14.86 4.12
CA ALA A 908 -0.58 -15.50 5.20
C ALA A 908 -1.03 -16.93 4.83
N GLN A 909 -1.24 -17.23 3.54
CA GLN A 909 -1.42 -18.60 3.05
C GLN A 909 -0.14 -19.44 3.18
N GLU A 910 1.02 -18.84 2.88
CA GLU A 910 2.34 -19.46 3.03
C GLU A 910 2.69 -19.71 4.51
N PHE A 911 2.29 -18.80 5.41
CA PHE A 911 2.42 -18.97 6.86
C PHE A 911 1.56 -20.14 7.39
N ALA A 912 0.29 -20.23 6.99
CA ALA A 912 -0.59 -21.34 7.36
C ALA A 912 -0.06 -22.71 6.90
N ARG A 913 0.50 -22.78 5.68
CA ARG A 913 1.18 -23.98 5.15
C ARG A 913 2.42 -24.37 5.96
N THR A 914 3.17 -23.39 6.47
CA THR A 914 4.39 -23.61 7.26
C THR A 914 4.07 -24.08 8.68
N LEU A 915 3.01 -23.53 9.29
CA LEU A 915 2.52 -23.97 10.60
C LEU A 915 2.09 -25.45 10.57
N ALA A 916 1.44 -25.87 9.49
CA ALA A 916 1.05 -27.26 9.25
C ALA A 916 2.24 -28.21 9.00
N ALA A 917 3.38 -27.70 8.52
CA ALA A 917 4.59 -28.48 8.27
C ALA A 917 5.51 -28.61 9.51
N HIS A 918 5.31 -27.80 10.55
CA HIS A 918 6.12 -27.79 11.78
C HIS A 918 5.42 -28.37 13.00
N THR A 919 4.11 -28.66 12.92
CA THR A 919 3.39 -29.43 13.93
C THR A 919 3.57 -30.92 13.67
N SER A 920 4.61 -31.51 14.29
CA SER A 920 4.82 -32.96 14.30
C SER A 920 3.69 -33.66 15.07
N LEU A 921 2.62 -34.07 14.36
CA LEU A 921 1.66 -35.06 14.83
C LEU A 921 1.66 -36.28 13.90
N PRO A 922 1.72 -37.51 14.45
CA PRO A 922 1.68 -38.74 13.67
C PRO A 922 0.22 -39.07 13.32
N GLN A 923 -0.39 -38.33 12.38
CA GLN A 923 -1.57 -38.80 11.65
C GLN A 923 -1.76 -37.99 10.37
N GLN A 924 -1.87 -38.71 9.26
CA GLN A 924 -1.94 -38.21 7.89
C GLN A 924 -3.00 -37.11 7.72
N VAL A 925 -2.56 -35.89 7.42
CA VAL A 925 -3.37 -34.91 6.68
C VAL A 925 -2.88 -34.93 5.24
N VAL A 926 -3.57 -35.69 4.40
CA VAL A 926 -3.37 -35.67 2.95
C VAL A 926 -4.16 -34.47 2.41
N ILE A 927 -3.45 -33.42 1.99
CA ILE A 927 -4.05 -32.39 1.13
C ILE A 927 -4.17 -33.02 -0.26
N GLN A 928 -5.37 -33.47 -0.62
CA GLN A 928 -5.66 -33.87 -2.00
C GLN A 928 -5.74 -32.61 -2.86
N GLU A 929 -4.79 -32.46 -3.79
CA GLU A 929 -4.91 -31.52 -4.89
C GLU A 929 -6.11 -31.92 -5.76
N SER A 930 -7.17 -31.11 -5.75
CA SER A 930 -8.19 -31.20 -6.79
C SER A 930 -7.67 -30.50 -8.05
N THR A 931 -6.85 -31.21 -8.81
CA THR A 931 -6.62 -30.89 -10.21
C THR A 931 -7.85 -31.32 -11.02
N GLY A 932 -8.50 -30.39 -11.71
CA GLY A 932 -9.45 -30.71 -12.78
C GLY A 932 -10.18 -29.47 -13.28
N GLY A 933 -10.15 -29.09 -14.56
CA GLY A 933 -9.57 -29.70 -15.75
C GLY A 933 -10.38 -29.28 -16.99
N TYR A 934 -9.80 -29.36 -18.18
CA TYR A 934 -10.57 -29.68 -19.39
C TYR A 934 -9.86 -30.79 -20.19
N PRO A 935 -10.61 -31.72 -20.85
CA PRO A 935 -10.14 -33.01 -21.42
C PRO A 935 -10.06 -32.94 -22.98
N PRO A 936 -9.82 -34.01 -23.80
CA PRO A 936 -9.99 -35.45 -23.50
C PRO A 936 -9.05 -36.51 -24.13
N ALA A 937 -9.23 -37.74 -23.62
CA ALA A 937 -9.22 -39.05 -24.29
C ALA A 937 -8.06 -40.06 -24.05
N ILE A 938 -8.42 -41.14 -23.32
CA ILE A 938 -8.06 -42.56 -23.49
C ILE A 938 -6.65 -43.02 -23.08
N GLY A 939 -6.57 -43.85 -22.01
CA GLY A 939 -5.43 -44.76 -21.79
C GLY A 939 -5.24 -45.35 -20.39
N ALA A 940 -6.06 -46.36 -20.02
CA ALA A 940 -5.84 -47.41 -18.99
C ALA A 940 -5.71 -46.97 -17.50
N TYR A 941 -6.58 -47.35 -16.54
CA TYR A 941 -7.42 -48.55 -16.37
C TYR A 941 -6.69 -49.91 -16.51
N ALA A 942 -5.55 -50.07 -15.82
CA ALA A 942 -5.06 -51.39 -15.37
C ALA A 942 -3.85 -51.23 -14.43
N ARG A 943 -4.07 -51.29 -13.10
CA ARG A 943 -3.12 -51.81 -12.06
C ARG A 943 -3.53 -51.53 -10.60
N LEU A 944 -4.75 -51.07 -10.32
CA LEU A 944 -5.33 -51.05 -8.96
C LEU A 944 -6.12 -52.33 -8.63
N ARG A 945 -5.52 -53.50 -8.91
CA ARG A 945 -6.10 -54.81 -8.58
C ARG A 945 -5.01 -55.84 -8.21
N VAL A 946 -4.04 -55.47 -7.37
CA VAL A 946 -3.11 -56.44 -6.74
C VAL A 946 -2.80 -56.14 -5.27
N LEU A 947 -3.02 -54.93 -4.74
CA LEU A 947 -2.65 -54.60 -3.35
C LEU A 947 -3.79 -54.73 -2.32
N GLN A 948 -5.01 -55.10 -2.73
CA GLN A 948 -6.14 -55.39 -1.83
C GLN A 948 -6.34 -56.89 -1.52
N GLN A 949 -5.41 -57.77 -1.91
CA GLN A 949 -5.50 -59.22 -1.64
C GLN A 949 -4.39 -59.80 -0.75
N LEU A 950 -3.50 -58.98 -0.16
CA LEU A 950 -2.46 -59.48 0.76
C LEU A 950 -2.51 -58.87 2.17
N GLN A 951 -3.69 -58.41 2.60
CA GLN A 951 -4.00 -58.10 4.01
C GLN A 951 -4.94 -59.13 4.64
N ALA A 952 -4.73 -60.41 4.31
CA ALA A 952 -5.36 -61.51 5.01
C ALA A 952 -4.42 -62.72 5.00
N ARG A 953 -3.44 -62.74 5.93
CA ARG A 953 -3.01 -63.92 6.72
C ARG A 953 -1.68 -63.67 7.45
N ALA A 954 -1.72 -63.97 8.75
CA ALA A 954 -0.63 -64.36 9.64
C ALA A 954 0.30 -63.27 10.24
N LYS A 955 -0.04 -62.80 11.45
CA LYS A 955 0.82 -63.00 12.64
C LYS A 955 0.44 -64.38 13.25
N PRO A 956 1.26 -65.09 14.05
CA PRO A 956 2.32 -64.58 14.94
C PRO A 956 3.63 -65.43 15.04
N ALA A 957 4.52 -64.96 15.93
CA ALA A 957 5.60 -65.67 16.65
C ALA A 957 6.87 -66.06 15.86
N TYR A 958 8.00 -65.38 16.14
CA TYR A 958 8.88 -65.58 17.30
C TYR A 958 9.69 -64.31 17.57
#